data_AF-A0A255T7M6-F1
#
_entry.id   AF-A0A255T7M6-F1
#
_cell.length_a   1.000
_cell.length_b   1.000
_cell.length_c   1.000
_cell.angle_alpha   90.00
_cell.angle_beta   90.00
_cell.angle_gamma   90.00
#
_symmetry.space_group_name_H-M   'P 1'
#
loop_
_entity.id
_entity.type
_entity.pdbx_description
1 polymer ?
#
loop_
_entity_poly.entity_id
_entity_poly.type
_entity_poly.pdbx_seq_one_letter_code
_entity_poly.pdbx_strand_id
1 'polypeptide(L)'
;MNRLLLLLAGAALSANAYGQRALPACQIMDADTVCRIFVYSPGDKDGLHLAYLDETEKWVDAGQLCGSDYSRWGSEKRMYNPYVTHAADGTWRAVWSVNDYAPCFAVAYSEDLVTWRPQDYPKVSVKGVQRPVVFQMDDGSFDIYLRSASGKRHVHASNDFRTFKESPEPSTIDDVAWITDTATVGQKRFEGNIFDVPKLHLDYIFSYFDALAADAEKNRVTMRDDKERFKDLPATVTASLTVDAGKTKAISDKLVGIFFEDISYAADGGLYAELVQNRDFEYSSSDRNEWNALTAWEHSKGVRVETAQPLSKVNPHYVVMRADTLYNIGWDGIADKGAAYDFSMYARMMADVAKQMTVALVADDGTVMAEGKLKVAGREWKRYALALTTDTKKRAKLYGGEVRNCRLVIVGKKEAEVALDMISLFPHDTYKGHGLRKDLAETIAALKPKFVRFPGGCMSHGEGIDNIYHWNHTVGPWQDRVPDKNIWHYHQTRGLGFYEYFQFCEDIGAEPLPVLAAGVPCQNSGPDKDGFGGQQGGIPMEDMPAYCQEILDMIEWANGDPAKSKWAKMRADAGHPEPFNLKYVGIGNEDIISTVFEERCLMICKAIKEKYPDIVVCGTVGPFHDPSADYIEGWRFAKENSRYIDMVDEHYYESPGWFLNNQDYYDGYDPKAPKVYLGEWASRTRTMESALVEAMHLCHIEKNADVVVMTSYAPLLCKEKHHNWNPNMIYFDNTNITLTPSYHTQKLFSVNGGDRYVASTLRVPEGLENRVAASVITDSKSGKKYVKLVNALPSTLKLNVSGLDISGNTAIEGFQGMPADKAVQPADGVKVEGSAITLPPYTVVCVAM
;
A
#
# COMPACT_ATOMS: atom_id res chain seq x y z
N MET A 1 -30.99 -0.25 3.91
CA MET A 1 -32.24 -0.52 4.68
C MET A 1 -32.19 -1.77 5.58
N ASN A 2 -31.58 -2.90 5.21
CA ASN A 2 -31.58 -4.10 6.08
C ASN A 2 -30.55 -4.13 7.23
N ARG A 3 -29.51 -3.29 7.24
CA ARG A 3 -28.55 -3.19 8.37
C ARG A 3 -28.96 -2.22 9.47
N LEU A 4 -29.81 -1.23 9.18
CA LEU A 4 -30.33 -0.26 10.16
C LEU A 4 -31.16 -0.95 11.27
N LEU A 5 -31.78 -2.09 10.96
CA LEU A 5 -32.56 -2.91 11.89
C LEU A 5 -31.70 -3.85 12.76
N LEU A 6 -30.47 -4.17 12.35
CA LEU A 6 -29.56 -5.01 13.15
C LEU A 6 -28.83 -4.20 14.24
N LEU A 7 -28.53 -2.92 14.00
CA LEU A 7 -27.98 -2.00 15.00
C LEU A 7 -28.91 -1.83 16.22
N LEU A 8 -30.23 -1.83 16.00
CA LEU A 8 -31.23 -1.73 17.08
C LEU A 8 -31.39 -3.04 17.88
N ALA A 9 -31.07 -4.20 17.31
CA ALA A 9 -31.20 -5.49 17.99
C ALA A 9 -29.96 -5.84 18.85
N GLY A 10 -28.78 -5.33 18.50
CA GLY A 10 -27.54 -5.54 19.27
C GLY A 10 -27.46 -4.71 20.57
N ALA A 11 -28.18 -3.58 20.64
CA ALA A 11 -28.15 -2.66 21.78
C ALA A 11 -28.75 -3.22 23.08
N ALA A 12 -29.50 -4.33 23.03
CA ALA A 12 -30.17 -4.88 24.20
C ALA A 12 -29.30 -5.81 25.07
N LEU A 13 -28.07 -6.16 24.66
CA LEU A 13 -27.26 -7.19 25.34
C LEU A 13 -25.83 -6.78 25.78
N SER A 14 -25.43 -5.51 25.62
CA SER A 14 -24.10 -5.02 26.04
C SER A 14 -24.14 -3.98 27.18
N ALA A 15 -25.13 -4.05 28.07
CA ALA A 15 -25.31 -3.06 29.14
C ALA A 15 -24.30 -3.15 30.32
N ASN A 16 -23.24 -3.96 30.25
CA ASN A 16 -22.31 -4.11 31.39
C ASN A 16 -20.85 -4.19 30.94
N ALA A 17 -20.24 -3.03 30.68
CA ALA A 17 -18.78 -2.82 30.83
C ALA A 17 -18.33 -1.35 30.69
N TYR A 18 -19.16 -0.45 30.15
CA TYR A 18 -18.81 0.97 30.04
C TYR A 18 -19.28 1.71 31.30
N GLY A 19 -18.38 2.50 31.90
CA GLY A 19 -18.70 3.34 33.06
C GLY A 19 -19.97 4.14 32.78
N GLN A 20 -20.86 4.20 33.76
CA GLN A 20 -22.19 4.81 33.59
C GLN A 20 -22.02 6.26 33.10
N ARG A 21 -22.28 6.48 31.80
CA ARG A 21 -22.18 7.80 31.16
C ARG A 21 -23.19 8.74 31.84
N ALA A 22 -22.78 9.98 32.14
CA ALA A 22 -23.65 10.93 32.81
C ALA A 22 -24.90 11.19 31.95
N LEU A 23 -26.09 11.28 32.58
CA LEU A 23 -27.34 11.49 31.86
C LEU A 23 -27.35 12.89 31.21
N PRO A 24 -27.79 13.01 29.95
CA PRO A 24 -27.89 14.30 29.28
C PRO A 24 -29.01 15.14 29.90
N ALA A 25 -28.75 16.42 30.13
CA ALA A 25 -29.79 17.40 30.42
C ALA A 25 -30.63 17.60 29.16
N CYS A 26 -31.92 17.35 29.27
CA CYS A 26 -32.85 17.51 28.15
C CYS A 26 -34.06 18.36 28.57
N GLN A 27 -34.61 19.07 27.60
CA GLN A 27 -35.79 19.93 27.75
C GLN A 27 -36.84 19.51 26.72
N ILE A 28 -38.11 19.76 27.03
CA ILE A 28 -39.20 19.55 26.06
C ILE A 28 -39.35 20.85 25.28
N MET A 29 -39.10 20.81 23.98
CA MET A 29 -39.35 21.92 23.06
C MET A 29 -40.37 21.44 22.04
N ASP A 30 -41.52 22.11 22.00
CA ASP A 30 -42.71 21.68 21.26
C ASP A 30 -43.13 20.23 21.57
N ALA A 31 -42.94 19.31 20.62
CA ALA A 31 -43.26 17.88 20.77
C ALA A 31 -42.03 16.99 20.99
N ASP A 32 -40.81 17.55 20.94
CA ASP A 32 -39.56 16.82 20.97
C ASP A 32 -38.82 16.98 22.30
N THR A 33 -38.14 15.92 22.72
CA THR A 33 -37.15 15.99 23.80
C THR A 33 -35.81 16.37 23.18
N VAL A 34 -35.31 17.55 23.49
CA VAL A 34 -34.05 18.08 22.95
C VAL A 34 -32.97 18.14 24.02
N CYS A 35 -31.73 17.93 23.62
CA CYS A 35 -30.56 18.01 24.51
C CYS A 35 -29.51 18.90 23.84
N ARG A 36 -28.69 19.57 24.66
CA ARG A 36 -27.64 20.48 24.16
C ARG A 36 -26.35 19.71 23.89
N ILE A 37 -25.80 19.92 22.70
CA ILE A 37 -24.47 19.45 22.29
C ILE A 37 -23.54 20.63 22.01
N PHE A 38 -22.25 20.38 22.14
CA PHE A 38 -21.18 21.33 21.86
C PHE A 38 -20.13 20.63 20.99
N VAL A 39 -19.96 21.11 19.76
CA VAL A 39 -18.99 20.56 18.80
C VAL A 39 -17.74 21.42 18.82
N TYR A 40 -16.58 20.81 19.05
CA TYR A 40 -15.32 21.50 19.35
C TYR A 40 -14.09 20.67 18.99
N SER A 41 -12.89 21.22 19.11
CA SER A 41 -11.61 20.49 18.96
C SER A 41 -10.81 20.60 20.27
N PRO A 42 -10.49 19.50 20.97
CA PRO A 42 -9.69 19.55 22.20
C PRO A 42 -8.25 20.06 21.98
N GLY A 43 -7.74 19.81 20.78
CA GLY A 43 -6.41 20.20 20.30
C GLY A 43 -6.33 20.01 18.80
N ASP A 44 -5.26 20.51 18.19
CA ASP A 44 -5.07 20.48 16.74
C ASP A 44 -4.84 19.06 16.18
N LYS A 45 -4.43 18.12 17.02
CA LYS A 45 -4.24 16.69 16.66
C LYS A 45 -5.41 15.80 17.05
N ASP A 46 -6.35 16.33 17.82
CA ASP A 46 -7.43 15.56 18.44
C ASP A 46 -8.68 15.52 17.55
N GLY A 47 -8.72 16.32 16.47
CA GLY A 47 -9.84 16.34 15.54
C GLY A 47 -11.13 16.93 16.15
N LEU A 48 -12.24 16.74 15.45
CA LEU A 48 -13.55 17.25 15.82
C LEU A 48 -14.16 16.32 16.88
N HIS A 49 -14.61 16.88 17.99
CA HIS A 49 -15.25 16.19 19.10
C HIS A 49 -16.66 16.72 19.32
N LEU A 50 -17.47 15.89 19.98
CA LEU A 50 -18.77 16.27 20.51
C LEU A 50 -18.73 16.16 22.04
N ALA A 51 -19.22 17.20 22.72
CA ALA A 51 -19.61 17.17 24.12
C ALA A 51 -21.12 17.36 24.25
N TYR A 52 -21.70 16.89 25.35
CA TYR A 52 -23.11 17.10 25.68
C TYR A 52 -23.23 17.67 27.09
N LEU A 53 -24.32 18.39 27.34
CA LEU A 53 -24.60 18.93 28.67
C LEU A 53 -25.26 17.85 29.54
N ASP A 54 -24.72 17.57 30.72
CA ASP A 54 -25.30 16.64 31.68
C ASP A 54 -26.35 17.30 32.60
N GLU A 55 -27.11 16.49 33.34
CA GLU A 55 -28.12 16.96 34.32
C GLU A 55 -27.57 17.84 35.44
N THR A 56 -26.25 17.93 35.60
CA THR A 56 -25.57 18.83 36.55
C THR A 56 -25.11 20.14 35.91
N GLU A 57 -25.55 20.40 34.67
CA GLU A 57 -25.18 21.54 33.83
C GLU A 57 -23.66 21.59 33.54
N LYS A 58 -23.02 20.42 33.41
CA LYS A 58 -21.61 20.31 33.01
C LYS A 58 -21.48 19.68 31.63
N TRP A 59 -20.52 20.19 30.85
CA TRP A 59 -20.21 19.61 29.55
C TRP A 59 -19.30 18.39 29.69
N VAL A 60 -19.73 17.28 29.08
CA VAL A 60 -19.05 15.98 29.11
C VAL A 60 -18.68 15.59 27.68
N ASP A 61 -17.42 15.27 27.44
CA ASP A 61 -16.94 14.79 26.14
C ASP A 61 -17.55 13.42 25.82
N ALA A 62 -18.15 13.29 24.64
CA ALA A 62 -18.73 12.04 24.14
C ALA A 62 -17.71 11.23 23.32
N GLY A 63 -16.88 11.91 22.53
CA GLY A 63 -15.87 11.29 21.68
C GLY A 63 -15.53 12.09 20.42
N GLN A 64 -14.55 11.59 19.66
CA GLN A 64 -14.09 12.15 18.40
C GLN A 64 -15.03 11.76 17.25
N LEU A 65 -15.54 12.74 16.50
CA LEU A 65 -16.39 12.58 15.33
C LEU A 65 -15.57 12.31 14.06
N CYS A 66 -14.52 13.10 13.81
CA CYS A 66 -13.61 12.92 12.66
C CYS A 66 -12.25 13.61 12.89
N GLY A 67 -11.22 13.15 12.19
CA GLY A 67 -9.89 13.79 12.14
C GLY A 67 -9.67 14.52 10.81
N SER A 68 -8.56 15.23 10.66
CA SER A 68 -8.15 15.84 9.37
C SER A 68 -7.30 14.86 8.57
N ASP A 69 -7.63 14.66 7.28
CA ASP A 69 -6.85 13.83 6.35
C ASP A 69 -5.86 14.65 5.49
N TYR A 70 -5.61 15.91 5.86
CA TYR A 70 -4.76 16.80 5.06
C TYR A 70 -3.27 16.50 5.20
N SER A 71 -2.57 16.29 4.07
CA SER A 71 -1.11 16.26 3.99
C SER A 71 -0.44 15.11 4.78
N ARG A 72 0.87 15.15 4.98
CA ARG A 72 1.69 14.04 5.51
C ARG A 72 1.19 13.51 6.85
N TRP A 73 1.23 12.19 6.99
CA TRP A 73 1.01 11.49 8.24
C TRP A 73 1.88 12.05 9.37
N GLY A 74 1.31 12.15 10.56
CA GLY A 74 1.98 12.61 11.77
C GLY A 74 2.12 14.13 11.88
N SER A 75 2.76 14.80 10.92
CA SER A 75 3.09 16.23 11.03
C SER A 75 1.93 17.16 10.70
N GLU A 76 1.16 16.88 9.64
CA GLU A 76 0.22 17.84 9.04
C GLU A 76 -1.25 17.45 9.15
N LYS A 77 -1.57 16.20 9.57
CA LYS A 77 -2.94 15.78 9.91
C LYS A 77 -3.43 16.58 11.14
N ARG A 78 -3.95 17.78 10.89
CA ARG A 78 -4.27 18.82 11.88
C ARG A 78 -5.60 19.50 11.59
N MET A 79 -6.29 19.89 12.65
CA MET A 79 -7.57 20.60 12.61
C MET A 79 -7.50 21.86 13.48
N TYR A 80 -7.47 23.03 12.84
CA TYR A 80 -7.44 24.32 13.55
C TYR A 80 -8.75 25.07 13.39
N ASN A 81 -9.30 25.54 14.52
CA ASN A 81 -10.49 26.38 14.57
C ASN A 81 -11.67 25.82 13.74
N PRO A 82 -12.13 24.58 13.99
CA PRO A 82 -13.27 24.08 13.26
C PRO A 82 -14.52 24.89 13.55
N TYR A 83 -15.37 25.00 12.54
CA TYR A 83 -16.69 25.59 12.63
C TYR A 83 -17.69 24.63 11.98
N VAL A 84 -18.80 24.40 12.67
CA VAL A 84 -19.86 23.49 12.23
C VAL A 84 -21.17 24.27 12.07
N THR A 85 -21.94 23.89 11.07
CA THR A 85 -23.32 24.34 10.84
C THR A 85 -24.25 23.13 10.71
N HIS A 86 -25.40 23.21 11.37
CA HIS A 86 -26.54 22.35 11.12
C HIS A 86 -27.42 23.02 10.06
N ALA A 87 -27.54 22.38 8.89
CA ALA A 87 -28.29 22.91 7.76
C ALA A 87 -29.78 22.59 7.89
N ALA A 88 -30.62 23.37 7.22
CA ALA A 88 -32.08 23.23 7.23
C ALA A 88 -32.58 21.90 6.62
N ASP A 89 -31.73 21.19 5.86
CA ASP A 89 -32.00 19.84 5.36
C ASP A 89 -31.77 18.74 6.41
N GLY A 90 -31.35 19.11 7.63
CA GLY A 90 -31.07 18.22 8.75
C GLY A 90 -29.63 17.70 8.80
N THR A 91 -28.79 18.06 7.82
CA THR A 91 -27.42 17.57 7.66
C THR A 91 -26.40 18.58 8.18
N TRP A 92 -25.12 18.20 8.21
CA TRP A 92 -24.06 18.95 8.89
C TRP A 92 -22.95 19.35 7.90
N ARG A 93 -22.38 20.53 8.11
CA ARG A 93 -21.22 21.04 7.38
C ARG A 93 -20.13 21.39 8.39
N ALA A 94 -18.90 20.94 8.14
CA ALA A 94 -17.74 21.33 8.92
C ALA A 94 -16.70 22.00 8.02
N VAL A 95 -16.07 23.04 8.54
CA VAL A 95 -14.94 23.73 7.90
C VAL A 95 -13.84 23.96 8.94
N TRP A 96 -12.57 23.83 8.57
CA TRP A 96 -11.45 24.12 9.48
C TRP A 96 -10.19 24.54 8.72
N SER A 97 -9.29 25.24 9.42
CA SER A 97 -7.99 25.60 8.87
C SER A 97 -7.04 24.41 9.01
N VAL A 98 -6.21 24.17 8.00
CA VAL A 98 -5.31 23.00 7.96
C VAL A 98 -3.93 23.31 8.54
N ASN A 99 -3.41 24.52 8.31
CA ASN A 99 -2.17 25.07 8.88
C ASN A 99 -2.11 26.59 8.59
N ASP A 100 -0.96 27.23 8.84
CA ASP A 100 -0.78 28.69 8.73
C ASP A 100 -0.09 29.14 7.42
N TYR A 101 0.16 28.24 6.47
CA TYR A 101 0.87 28.55 5.23
C TYR A 101 0.16 28.08 3.95
N ALA A 102 -0.70 27.06 4.03
CA ALA A 102 -1.41 26.52 2.88
C ALA A 102 -2.46 27.53 2.35
N PRO A 103 -2.65 27.63 1.03
CA PRO A 103 -3.72 28.42 0.43
C PRO A 103 -5.03 27.61 0.30
N CYS A 104 -5.38 26.83 1.31
CA CYS A 104 -6.63 26.10 1.40
C CYS A 104 -7.14 26.04 2.83
N PHE A 105 -8.36 25.53 2.94
CA PHE A 105 -8.98 25.06 4.17
C PHE A 105 -9.65 23.72 3.87
N ALA A 106 -10.07 23.01 4.90
CA ALA A 106 -10.73 21.73 4.76
C ALA A 106 -12.24 21.90 4.94
N VAL A 107 -12.99 21.05 4.24
CA VAL A 107 -14.45 21.00 4.32
C VAL A 107 -14.91 19.54 4.40
N ALA A 108 -15.98 19.31 5.15
CA ALA A 108 -16.60 18.00 5.24
C ALA A 108 -18.13 18.11 5.41
N TYR A 109 -18.82 17.06 4.97
CA TYR A 109 -20.27 16.90 5.04
C TYR A 109 -20.61 15.67 5.88
N SER A 110 -21.66 15.72 6.68
CA SER A 110 -22.19 14.54 7.39
C SER A 110 -23.71 14.58 7.46
N GLU A 111 -24.37 13.42 7.38
CA GLU A 111 -25.82 13.32 7.57
C GLU A 111 -26.20 13.28 9.06
N ASP A 112 -25.30 12.80 9.93
CA ASP A 112 -25.64 12.36 11.29
C ASP A 112 -24.58 12.69 12.36
N LEU A 113 -23.55 13.49 12.03
CA LEU A 113 -22.35 13.83 12.80
C LEU A 113 -21.30 12.73 13.02
N VAL A 114 -21.64 11.46 12.83
CA VAL A 114 -20.71 10.34 13.10
C VAL A 114 -20.23 9.63 11.84
N THR A 115 -20.93 9.81 10.72
CA THR A 115 -20.53 9.38 9.38
C THR A 115 -20.27 10.61 8.50
N TRP A 116 -18.99 10.86 8.22
CA TRP A 116 -18.56 11.98 7.38
C TRP A 116 -18.23 11.48 5.99
N ARG A 117 -18.47 12.32 4.98
CA ARG A 117 -17.96 12.14 3.62
C ARG A 117 -16.46 12.45 3.54
N PRO A 118 -15.77 11.97 2.48
CA PRO A 118 -14.39 12.35 2.20
C PRO A 118 -14.19 13.86 2.21
N GLN A 119 -13.04 14.30 2.72
CA GLN A 119 -12.74 15.72 2.86
C GLN A 119 -12.36 16.31 1.50
N ASP A 120 -12.80 17.54 1.25
CA ASP A 120 -12.35 18.34 0.12
C ASP A 120 -11.47 19.50 0.63
N TYR A 121 -10.60 20.02 -0.24
CA TYR A 121 -9.64 21.08 0.10
C TYR A 121 -9.75 22.27 -0.84
N PRO A 122 -10.79 23.12 -0.69
CA PRO A 122 -10.97 24.27 -1.57
C PRO A 122 -9.75 25.20 -1.57
N LYS A 123 -9.23 25.46 -2.78
CA LYS A 123 -8.11 26.39 -2.98
C LYS A 123 -8.61 27.82 -2.93
N VAL A 124 -7.82 28.71 -2.33
CA VAL A 124 -8.09 30.14 -2.24
C VAL A 124 -6.86 30.97 -2.58
N SER A 125 -7.07 32.25 -2.91
CA SER A 125 -6.02 33.16 -3.38
C SER A 125 -5.06 33.64 -2.28
N VAL A 126 -5.31 33.30 -1.01
CA VAL A 126 -4.54 33.76 0.16
C VAL A 126 -3.94 32.59 0.92
N LYS A 127 -2.73 32.77 1.45
CA LYS A 127 -2.06 31.79 2.31
C LYS A 127 -2.47 31.96 3.77
N GLY A 128 -2.33 30.89 4.54
CA GLY A 128 -2.56 30.91 5.99
C GLY A 128 -4.01 31.23 6.30
N VAL A 129 -4.92 30.46 5.71
CA VAL A 129 -6.35 30.56 5.99
C VAL A 129 -6.58 30.30 7.46
N GLN A 130 -7.37 31.17 8.09
CA GLN A 130 -7.67 31.11 9.52
C GLN A 130 -9.17 31.23 9.74
N ARG A 131 -9.66 30.49 10.74
CA ARG A 131 -11.02 30.56 11.27
C ARG A 131 -12.08 30.56 10.15
N PRO A 132 -12.16 29.53 9.29
CA PRO A 132 -13.27 29.43 8.36
C PRO A 132 -14.58 29.35 9.14
N VAL A 133 -15.60 30.04 8.67
CA VAL A 133 -16.98 29.95 9.17
C VAL A 133 -17.91 29.77 7.99
N VAL A 134 -18.98 28.99 8.16
CA VAL A 134 -19.91 28.65 7.09
C VAL A 134 -21.33 29.04 7.47
N PHE A 135 -22.11 29.54 6.51
CA PHE A 135 -23.51 29.89 6.68
C PHE A 135 -24.32 29.33 5.53
N GLN A 136 -25.49 28.79 5.83
CA GLN A 136 -26.44 28.40 4.79
C GLN A 136 -27.16 29.64 4.25
N MET A 137 -27.36 29.67 2.93
CA MET A 137 -28.07 30.71 2.21
C MET A 137 -29.53 30.30 1.93
N ASP A 138 -30.39 31.27 1.65
CA ASP A 138 -31.83 31.05 1.42
C ASP A 138 -32.14 30.08 0.24
N ASP A 139 -31.24 29.98 -0.73
CA ASP A 139 -31.36 29.07 -1.87
C ASP A 139 -30.81 27.64 -1.58
N GLY A 140 -30.39 27.39 -0.34
CA GLY A 140 -29.81 26.12 0.11
C GLY A 140 -28.32 25.98 -0.15
N SER A 141 -27.69 26.92 -0.88
CA SER A 141 -26.23 26.97 -1.00
C SER A 141 -25.56 27.40 0.31
N PHE A 142 -24.23 27.46 0.33
CA PHE A 142 -23.47 27.85 1.51
C PHE A 142 -22.45 28.93 1.16
N ASP A 143 -22.29 29.89 2.07
CA ASP A 143 -21.23 30.89 2.00
C ASP A 143 -20.24 30.65 3.12
N ILE A 144 -18.96 30.56 2.75
CA ILE A 144 -17.83 30.32 3.65
C ILE A 144 -16.98 31.58 3.70
N TYR A 145 -16.72 32.07 4.91
CA TYR A 145 -15.91 33.26 5.14
C TYR A 145 -14.62 32.91 5.89
N LEU A 146 -13.52 33.49 5.41
CA LEU A 146 -12.18 33.14 5.83
C LEU A 146 -11.42 34.38 6.30
N ARG A 147 -10.54 34.23 7.29
CA ARG A 147 -9.53 35.26 7.64
C ARG A 147 -8.17 34.85 7.08
N SER A 148 -7.35 35.86 6.78
CA SER A 148 -5.94 35.71 6.47
C SER A 148 -5.20 36.98 6.88
N ALA A 149 -3.87 36.94 6.92
CA ALA A 149 -3.04 38.14 7.10
C ALA A 149 -3.28 39.21 6.02
N SER A 150 -3.77 38.81 4.84
CA SER A 150 -4.05 39.70 3.70
C SER A 150 -5.49 40.21 3.64
N GLY A 151 -6.34 39.83 4.60
CA GLY A 151 -7.74 40.24 4.67
C GLY A 151 -8.74 39.08 4.61
N LYS A 152 -10.03 39.43 4.57
CA LYS A 152 -11.14 38.47 4.59
C LYS A 152 -11.47 37.99 3.16
N ARG A 153 -11.73 36.70 3.01
CA ARG A 153 -12.14 36.07 1.74
C ARG A 153 -13.49 35.40 1.87
N HIS A 154 -14.12 35.14 0.73
CA HIS A 154 -15.45 34.53 0.62
C HIS A 154 -15.43 33.44 -0.45
N VAL A 155 -15.96 32.27 -0.10
CA VAL A 155 -16.08 31.10 -0.97
C VAL A 155 -17.53 30.67 -0.96
N HIS A 156 -18.13 30.59 -2.15
CA HIS A 156 -19.45 30.04 -2.34
C HIS A 156 -19.36 28.52 -2.54
N ALA A 157 -20.23 27.77 -1.88
CA ALA A 157 -20.31 26.32 -1.97
C ALA A 157 -21.72 25.87 -2.40
N SER A 158 -21.78 24.83 -3.22
CA SER A 158 -23.03 24.23 -3.67
C SER A 158 -23.82 23.59 -2.52
N ASN A 159 -25.13 23.36 -2.73
CA ASN A 159 -26.01 22.75 -1.72
C ASN A 159 -25.55 21.36 -1.25
N ASP A 160 -25.02 20.55 -2.17
CA ASP A 160 -24.41 19.24 -1.88
C ASP A 160 -23.02 19.33 -1.22
N PHE A 161 -22.50 20.55 -1.06
CA PHE A 161 -21.21 20.86 -0.47
C PHE A 161 -20.02 20.16 -1.14
N ARG A 162 -20.08 20.06 -2.47
CA ARG A 162 -19.04 19.42 -3.30
C ARG A 162 -18.31 20.39 -4.24
N THR A 163 -18.94 21.50 -4.61
CA THR A 163 -18.34 22.50 -5.51
C THR A 163 -18.07 23.78 -4.74
N PHE A 164 -16.85 24.32 -4.88
CA PHE A 164 -16.40 25.50 -4.14
C PHE A 164 -15.81 26.53 -5.10
N LYS A 165 -16.24 27.78 -4.98
CA LYS A 165 -15.77 28.89 -5.83
C LYS A 165 -15.50 30.13 -5.00
N GLU A 166 -14.23 30.54 -4.97
CA GLU A 166 -13.84 31.79 -4.34
C GLU A 166 -14.38 33.00 -5.13
N SER A 167 -14.88 34.00 -4.40
CA SER A 167 -15.22 35.31 -4.96
C SER A 167 -13.94 36.07 -5.34
N PRO A 168 -13.89 36.76 -6.49
CA PRO A 168 -12.74 37.60 -6.83
C PRO A 168 -12.53 38.72 -5.82
N GLU A 169 -13.61 39.29 -5.30
CA GLU A 169 -13.56 40.43 -4.38
C GLU A 169 -13.36 39.98 -2.92
N PRO A 170 -12.64 40.78 -2.09
CA PRO A 170 -12.56 40.54 -0.65
C PRO A 170 -13.94 40.54 0.02
N SER A 171 -14.08 39.75 1.10
CA SER A 171 -15.32 39.75 1.88
C SER A 171 -15.45 41.04 2.70
N THR A 172 -16.66 41.61 2.70
CA THR A 172 -17.04 42.76 3.54
C THR A 172 -17.84 42.35 4.79
N ILE A 173 -17.95 41.05 5.09
CA ILE A 173 -18.73 40.58 6.23
C ILE A 173 -18.15 41.11 7.56
N ASP A 174 -19.05 41.48 8.47
CA ASP A 174 -18.70 42.00 9.79
C ASP A 174 -17.98 40.93 10.65
N ASP A 175 -17.12 41.36 11.58
CA ASP A 175 -16.40 40.46 12.49
C ASP A 175 -17.31 39.63 13.40
N VAL A 176 -18.56 40.05 13.59
CA VAL A 176 -19.60 39.29 14.30
C VAL A 176 -19.79 37.86 13.75
N ALA A 177 -19.49 37.64 12.46
CA ALA A 177 -19.60 36.32 11.83
C ALA A 177 -18.64 35.26 12.42
N TRP A 178 -17.59 35.68 13.14
CA TRP A 178 -16.62 34.78 13.78
C TRP A 178 -16.86 34.57 15.27
N ILE A 179 -17.97 35.06 15.81
CA ILE A 179 -18.34 34.76 17.19
C ILE A 179 -18.82 33.32 17.25
N THR A 180 -18.08 32.51 17.99
CA THR A 180 -18.42 31.11 18.32
C THR A 180 -18.85 31.01 19.77
N ASP A 181 -19.53 29.92 20.11
CA ASP A 181 -19.85 29.60 21.49
C ASP A 181 -18.59 29.21 22.27
N THR A 182 -18.72 29.17 23.59
CA THR A 182 -17.68 28.61 24.46
C THR A 182 -18.28 27.73 25.54
N ALA A 183 -17.62 26.62 25.82
CA ALA A 183 -17.99 25.69 26.90
C ALA A 183 -16.76 25.21 27.65
N THR A 184 -16.94 24.82 28.91
CA THR A 184 -15.89 24.20 29.73
C THR A 184 -16.12 22.69 29.76
N VAL A 185 -15.29 21.93 29.02
CA VAL A 185 -15.32 20.46 29.00
C VAL A 185 -14.20 19.95 29.91
N GLY A 186 -14.57 19.17 30.93
CA GLY A 186 -13.65 18.80 32.00
C GLY A 186 -13.12 20.03 32.76
N GLN A 187 -11.83 20.33 32.65
CA GLN A 187 -11.17 21.47 33.32
C GLN A 187 -10.70 22.57 32.35
N LYS A 188 -11.03 22.46 31.06
CA LYS A 188 -10.55 23.37 30.03
C LYS A 188 -11.73 24.04 29.31
N ARG A 189 -11.57 25.32 28.99
CA ARG A 189 -12.53 26.10 28.21
C ARG A 189 -12.14 26.02 26.74
N PHE A 190 -13.12 25.78 25.87
CA PHE A 190 -12.95 25.65 24.42
C PHE A 190 -13.89 26.60 23.67
N GLU A 191 -13.50 26.97 22.45
CA GLU A 191 -14.36 27.60 21.43
C GLU A 191 -14.99 26.50 20.55
N GLY A 192 -16.23 26.70 20.09
CA GLY A 192 -16.95 25.74 19.25
C GLY A 192 -18.38 26.18 18.93
N ASN A 193 -19.25 25.25 18.56
CA ASN A 193 -20.64 25.53 18.20
C ASN A 193 -21.60 24.74 19.09
N ILE A 194 -22.57 25.42 19.71
CA ILE A 194 -23.63 24.78 20.51
C ILE A 194 -24.88 24.57 19.64
N PHE A 195 -25.48 23.38 19.76
CA PHE A 195 -26.73 23.05 19.08
C PHE A 195 -27.71 22.37 20.04
N ASP A 196 -28.99 22.58 19.80
CA ASP A 196 -30.07 21.75 20.35
C ASP A 196 -30.36 20.63 19.35
N VAL A 197 -30.26 19.37 19.78
CA VAL A 197 -30.55 18.20 18.95
C VAL A 197 -31.61 17.32 19.61
N PRO A 198 -32.44 16.59 18.83
CA PRO A 198 -33.33 15.59 19.40
C PRO A 198 -32.55 14.57 20.23
N LYS A 199 -33.08 14.18 21.39
CA LYS A 199 -32.46 13.16 22.26
C LYS A 199 -32.17 11.87 21.49
N LEU A 200 -33.06 11.48 20.58
CA LEU A 200 -32.88 10.30 19.72
C LEU A 200 -31.58 10.37 18.90
N HIS A 201 -31.20 11.56 18.42
CA HIS A 201 -29.97 11.75 17.66
C HIS A 201 -28.74 11.61 18.57
N LEU A 202 -28.76 12.20 19.78
CA LEU A 202 -27.68 12.02 20.76
C LEU A 202 -27.54 10.55 21.20
N ASP A 203 -28.66 9.84 21.41
CA ASP A 203 -28.66 8.41 21.75
C ASP A 203 -28.06 7.56 20.61
N TYR A 204 -28.30 7.93 19.35
CA TYR A 204 -27.67 7.29 18.19
C TYR A 204 -26.15 7.48 18.20
N ILE A 205 -25.67 8.71 18.45
CA ILE A 205 -24.23 9.02 18.55
C ILE A 205 -23.57 8.22 19.68
N PHE A 206 -24.22 8.14 20.85
CA PHE A 206 -23.73 7.29 21.95
C PHE A 206 -23.66 5.83 21.55
N SER A 207 -24.70 5.31 20.90
CA SER A 207 -24.73 3.91 20.45
C SER A 207 -23.62 3.62 19.42
N TYR A 208 -23.32 4.58 18.54
CA TYR A 208 -22.21 4.49 17.60
C TYR A 208 -20.86 4.39 18.31
N PHE A 209 -20.57 5.29 19.26
CA PHE A 209 -19.31 5.24 20.01
C PHE A 209 -19.18 4.01 20.89
N ASP A 210 -20.28 3.56 21.50
CA ASP A 210 -20.28 2.36 22.32
C ASP A 210 -20.03 1.11 21.45
N ALA A 211 -20.54 1.07 20.21
CA ALA A 211 -20.24 0.02 19.24
C ALA A 211 -18.76 0.02 18.82
N LEU A 212 -18.20 1.17 18.45
CA LEU A 212 -16.77 1.29 18.11
C LEU A 212 -15.86 0.86 19.27
N ALA A 213 -16.18 1.28 20.49
CA ALA A 213 -15.42 0.92 21.67
C ALA A 213 -15.52 -0.60 21.96
N ALA A 214 -16.69 -1.20 21.75
CA ALA A 214 -16.90 -2.64 21.93
C ALA A 214 -16.09 -3.44 20.91
N ASP A 215 -16.09 -3.01 19.65
CA ASP A 215 -15.29 -3.63 18.59
C ASP A 215 -13.79 -3.47 18.87
N ALA A 216 -13.34 -2.29 19.30
CA ALA A 216 -11.95 -2.08 19.67
C ALA A 216 -11.49 -3.01 20.80
N GLU A 217 -12.31 -3.22 21.83
CA GLU A 217 -11.99 -4.14 22.93
C GLU A 217 -12.00 -5.61 22.46
N LYS A 218 -12.99 -6.00 21.65
CA LYS A 218 -13.06 -7.33 21.01
C LYS A 218 -11.79 -7.59 20.19
N ASN A 219 -11.33 -6.60 19.43
CA ASN A 219 -10.19 -6.70 18.52
C ASN A 219 -8.81 -6.56 19.20
N ARG A 220 -8.76 -6.30 20.51
CA ARG A 220 -7.51 -6.35 21.31
C ARG A 220 -7.09 -7.77 21.68
N VAL A 221 -7.94 -8.77 21.46
CA VAL A 221 -7.63 -10.17 21.77
C VAL A 221 -6.36 -10.62 21.05
N THR A 222 -5.44 -11.22 21.81
CA THR A 222 -4.21 -11.86 21.31
C THR A 222 -4.13 -13.30 21.82
N MET A 223 -3.56 -14.18 20.99
CA MET A 223 -3.25 -15.57 21.32
C MET A 223 -2.14 -15.71 22.36
N ARG A 224 -1.41 -14.64 22.67
CA ARG A 224 -0.37 -14.64 23.72
C ARG A 224 -0.96 -14.86 25.11
N ASP A 225 -2.21 -14.50 25.31
CA ASP A 225 -2.92 -14.63 26.59
C ASP A 225 -3.68 -15.96 26.71
N ASP A 226 -3.57 -16.84 25.70
CA ASP A 226 -4.37 -18.06 25.61
C ASP A 226 -4.16 -19.03 26.75
N LYS A 227 -2.95 -19.05 27.31
CA LYS A 227 -2.63 -19.90 28.47
C LYS A 227 -3.59 -19.62 29.64
N GLU A 228 -3.92 -18.35 29.88
CA GLU A 228 -4.83 -17.96 30.94
C GLU A 228 -6.29 -18.01 30.46
N ARG A 229 -6.56 -17.50 29.25
CA ARG A 229 -7.91 -17.46 28.66
C ARG A 229 -8.55 -18.85 28.52
N PHE A 230 -7.74 -19.86 28.22
CA PHE A 230 -8.16 -21.23 27.96
C PHE A 230 -7.55 -22.24 28.93
N LYS A 231 -7.23 -21.81 30.17
CA LYS A 231 -6.68 -22.70 31.20
C LYS A 231 -7.56 -23.92 31.52
N ASP A 232 -8.87 -23.78 31.34
CA ASP A 232 -9.89 -24.80 31.60
C ASP A 232 -10.30 -25.57 30.32
N LEU A 233 -9.67 -25.28 29.17
CA LEU A 233 -9.95 -25.95 27.91
C LEU A 233 -9.40 -27.39 27.96
N PRO A 234 -10.17 -28.41 27.51
CA PRO A 234 -9.68 -29.77 27.50
C PRO A 234 -8.46 -29.92 26.59
N ALA A 235 -7.59 -30.88 26.91
CA ALA A 235 -6.39 -31.17 26.11
C ALA A 235 -6.71 -31.51 24.64
N THR A 236 -7.90 -32.06 24.40
CA THR A 236 -8.44 -32.30 23.06
C THR A 236 -9.83 -31.68 22.94
N VAL A 237 -9.99 -30.78 21.98
CA VAL A 237 -11.26 -30.19 21.56
C VAL A 237 -11.77 -30.99 20.37
N THR A 238 -13.05 -31.38 20.40
CA THR A 238 -13.69 -32.07 19.27
C THR A 238 -14.56 -31.11 18.49
N ALA A 239 -14.42 -31.10 17.17
CA ALA A 239 -15.23 -30.33 16.24
C ALA A 239 -15.73 -31.22 15.09
N SER A 240 -16.61 -30.69 14.25
CA SER A 240 -17.06 -31.39 13.04
C SER A 240 -17.10 -30.47 11.82
N LEU A 241 -16.76 -31.03 10.66
CA LEU A 241 -16.88 -30.38 9.36
C LEU A 241 -17.83 -31.21 8.49
N THR A 242 -18.94 -30.62 8.08
CA THR A 242 -19.90 -31.24 7.15
C THR A 242 -19.71 -30.63 5.78
N VAL A 243 -19.34 -31.43 4.79
CA VAL A 243 -19.13 -31.00 3.40
C VAL A 243 -20.36 -31.30 2.55
N ASP A 244 -20.88 -30.30 1.86
CA ASP A 244 -21.99 -30.42 0.91
C ASP A 244 -21.43 -30.37 -0.52
N ALA A 245 -20.98 -31.53 -1.02
CA ALA A 245 -20.37 -31.65 -2.34
C ALA A 245 -21.30 -31.24 -3.50
N GLY A 246 -22.61 -31.13 -3.25
CA GLY A 246 -23.60 -30.66 -4.23
C GLY A 246 -23.65 -29.15 -4.40
N LYS A 247 -23.00 -28.37 -3.51
CA LYS A 247 -22.99 -26.90 -3.55
C LYS A 247 -21.57 -26.39 -3.74
N THR A 248 -21.34 -25.78 -4.89
CA THR A 248 -20.03 -25.23 -5.24
C THR A 248 -20.13 -23.79 -5.71
N LYS A 249 -19.07 -23.01 -5.45
CA LYS A 249 -18.84 -21.68 -6.04
C LYS A 249 -17.56 -21.69 -6.87
N ALA A 250 -17.48 -20.87 -7.91
CA ALA A 250 -16.24 -20.71 -8.68
C ALA A 250 -15.22 -19.96 -7.83
N ILE A 251 -13.95 -20.39 -7.90
CA ILE A 251 -12.81 -19.63 -7.39
C ILE A 251 -12.06 -19.06 -8.59
N SER A 252 -11.68 -17.79 -8.49
CA SER A 252 -10.80 -17.15 -9.46
C SER A 252 -9.48 -17.89 -9.57
N ASP A 253 -9.04 -18.21 -10.79
CA ASP A 253 -7.71 -18.78 -11.02
C ASP A 253 -6.57 -17.76 -10.80
N LYS A 254 -6.95 -16.52 -10.43
CA LYS A 254 -6.06 -15.43 -10.02
C LYS A 254 -6.14 -15.10 -8.53
N LEU A 255 -6.75 -15.95 -7.69
CA LEU A 255 -7.05 -15.58 -6.31
C LEU A 255 -5.82 -15.07 -5.52
N VAL A 256 -4.69 -15.79 -5.50
CA VAL A 256 -3.53 -15.40 -4.68
C VAL A 256 -2.39 -14.88 -5.57
N GLY A 257 -2.03 -13.62 -5.42
CA GLY A 257 -0.92 -12.96 -6.10
C GLY A 257 0.04 -12.28 -5.12
N ILE A 258 0.86 -11.38 -5.64
CA ILE A 258 1.77 -10.55 -4.84
C ILE A 258 1.63 -9.07 -5.19
N PHE A 259 1.85 -8.23 -4.19
CA PHE A 259 2.01 -6.79 -4.33
C PHE A 259 3.50 -6.46 -4.34
N PHE A 260 3.92 -5.58 -5.24
CA PHE A 260 5.28 -5.08 -5.31
C PHE A 260 5.28 -3.56 -5.43
N GLU A 261 5.97 -2.92 -4.50
CA GLU A 261 6.38 -1.53 -4.62
C GLU A 261 7.83 -1.37 -4.20
N ASP A 262 8.50 -0.35 -4.73
CA ASP A 262 9.84 0.01 -4.26
C ASP A 262 9.73 0.78 -2.94
N ILE A 263 9.55 0.03 -1.86
CA ILE A 263 9.61 0.45 -0.46
C ILE A 263 10.72 -0.35 0.24
N SER A 264 11.42 0.24 1.20
CA SER A 264 12.46 -0.47 1.97
C SER A 264 13.55 -1.14 1.10
N TYR A 265 13.93 -0.47 0.00
CA TYR A 265 14.91 -0.94 -0.99
C TYR A 265 14.49 -2.26 -1.65
N ALA A 266 13.19 -2.44 -1.89
CA ALA A 266 12.64 -3.64 -2.51
C ALA A 266 13.04 -3.80 -3.98
N ALA A 267 13.16 -2.72 -4.75
CA ALA A 267 13.65 -2.75 -6.14
C ALA A 267 15.16 -2.49 -6.19
N ASP A 268 15.56 -1.22 -6.11
CA ASP A 268 16.95 -0.80 -6.14
C ASP A 268 17.68 -1.21 -4.84
N GLY A 269 18.74 -2.01 -4.98
CA GLY A 269 19.41 -2.67 -3.84
C GLY A 269 18.72 -3.93 -3.32
N GLY A 270 17.62 -4.34 -3.97
CA GLY A 270 16.79 -5.50 -3.65
C GLY A 270 16.61 -6.47 -4.82
N LEU A 271 15.40 -6.53 -5.37
CA LEU A 271 15.03 -7.44 -6.45
C LEU A 271 15.76 -7.12 -7.77
N TYR A 272 16.07 -5.86 -8.03
CA TYR A 272 16.91 -5.47 -9.16
C TYR A 272 18.39 -5.79 -8.85
N ALA A 273 19.06 -6.56 -9.71
CA ALA A 273 20.37 -7.12 -9.38
C ALA A 273 21.56 -6.17 -9.56
N GLU A 274 21.33 -4.89 -9.88
CA GLU A 274 22.39 -3.88 -9.99
C GLU A 274 23.12 -3.71 -8.65
N LEU A 275 24.44 -3.90 -8.65
CA LEU A 275 25.26 -3.81 -7.44
C LEU A 275 25.87 -2.42 -7.25
N VAL A 276 25.87 -1.57 -8.29
CA VAL A 276 26.38 -0.19 -8.22
C VAL A 276 25.26 0.75 -7.80
N GLN A 277 25.41 1.39 -6.64
CA GLN A 277 24.50 2.44 -6.20
C GLN A 277 24.88 3.76 -6.87
N ASN A 278 23.90 4.58 -7.27
CA ASN A 278 24.14 5.86 -7.96
C ASN A 278 25.02 5.70 -9.22
N ARG A 279 24.63 4.74 -10.09
CA ARG A 279 25.43 4.28 -11.25
C ARG A 279 25.65 5.32 -12.35
N ASP A 280 24.80 6.33 -12.39
CA ASP A 280 24.68 7.41 -13.38
C ASP A 280 24.91 8.79 -12.77
N PHE A 281 25.25 8.88 -11.48
CA PHE A 281 25.57 10.14 -10.79
C PHE A 281 24.39 11.13 -10.70
N GLU A 282 23.16 10.65 -10.79
CA GLU A 282 21.94 11.50 -10.78
C GLU A 282 21.36 11.73 -9.37
N TYR A 283 21.98 11.18 -8.33
CA TYR A 283 21.54 11.43 -6.96
C TYR A 283 21.64 12.92 -6.63
N SER A 284 20.65 13.46 -5.93
CA SER A 284 20.63 14.88 -5.59
C SER A 284 19.99 15.16 -4.25
N SER A 285 20.08 16.43 -3.82
CA SER A 285 19.49 16.87 -2.56
C SER A 285 17.95 16.85 -2.57
N SER A 286 17.31 16.67 -3.73
CA SER A 286 15.84 16.49 -3.81
C SER A 286 15.40 15.07 -3.45
N ASP A 287 16.28 14.08 -3.59
CA ASP A 287 16.02 12.71 -3.12
C ASP A 287 16.12 12.67 -1.60
N ARG A 288 17.26 13.17 -1.08
CA ARG A 288 17.58 13.34 0.35
C ARG A 288 18.56 14.49 0.51
N ASN A 289 18.37 15.34 1.52
CA ASN A 289 19.13 16.58 1.70
C ASN A 289 20.67 16.41 1.66
N GLU A 290 21.19 15.29 2.16
CA GLU A 290 22.62 14.98 2.21
C GLU A 290 23.17 14.30 0.95
N TRP A 291 22.32 13.98 -0.02
CA TRP A 291 22.71 13.31 -1.27
C TRP A 291 23.15 14.29 -2.36
N ASN A 292 24.07 13.84 -3.19
CA ASN A 292 24.62 14.56 -4.33
C ASN A 292 25.13 13.55 -5.37
N ALA A 293 25.58 14.06 -6.52
CA ALA A 293 26.02 13.24 -7.65
C ALA A 293 27.15 12.23 -7.32
N LEU A 294 27.92 12.43 -6.24
CA LEU A 294 28.97 11.51 -5.79
C LEU A 294 28.57 10.68 -4.55
N THR A 295 27.32 10.73 -4.10
CA THR A 295 26.82 9.83 -3.05
C THR A 295 27.03 8.37 -3.47
N ALA A 296 27.42 7.53 -2.51
CA ALA A 296 27.86 6.14 -2.70
C ALA A 296 29.20 5.95 -3.46
N TRP A 297 29.85 7.05 -3.89
CA TRP A 297 31.18 7.03 -4.50
C TRP A 297 32.23 7.63 -3.56
N GLU A 298 33.33 6.92 -3.34
CA GLU A 298 34.56 7.48 -2.80
C GLU A 298 35.58 7.65 -3.94
N HIS A 299 36.46 8.63 -3.84
CA HIS A 299 37.39 8.91 -4.93
C HIS A 299 38.70 9.56 -4.47
N SER A 300 39.75 9.41 -5.28
CA SER A 300 41.00 10.17 -5.14
C SER A 300 40.85 11.63 -5.59
N LYS A 301 41.90 12.44 -5.36
CA LYS A 301 41.92 13.86 -5.72
C LYS A 301 41.97 14.05 -7.25
N GLY A 302 40.91 14.60 -7.84
CA GLY A 302 40.89 14.96 -9.27
C GLY A 302 39.61 14.60 -10.00
N VAL A 303 38.76 13.77 -9.38
CA VAL A 303 37.42 13.45 -9.88
C VAL A 303 36.50 14.66 -9.75
N ARG A 304 35.73 14.91 -10.80
CA ARG A 304 34.68 15.94 -10.83
C ARG A 304 33.48 15.43 -11.62
N VAL A 305 32.31 15.98 -11.32
CA VAL A 305 31.08 15.77 -12.08
C VAL A 305 30.93 16.87 -13.13
N GLU A 306 30.55 16.49 -14.34
CA GLU A 306 30.24 17.41 -15.44
C GLU A 306 28.91 17.04 -16.10
N THR A 307 28.33 18.00 -16.83
CA THR A 307 27.08 17.82 -17.59
C THR A 307 27.20 18.25 -19.05
N ALA A 308 28.41 18.64 -19.48
CA ALA A 308 28.66 19.13 -20.84
C ALA A 308 28.88 17.96 -21.81
N GLN A 309 28.08 17.86 -22.88
CA GLN A 309 28.14 16.72 -23.82
C GLN A 309 27.92 15.36 -23.11
N PRO A 310 26.79 15.21 -22.42
CA PRO A 310 26.51 14.00 -21.64
C PRO A 310 26.23 12.80 -22.53
N LEU A 311 26.22 11.60 -21.95
CA LEU A 311 25.78 10.38 -22.63
C LEU A 311 24.30 10.50 -23.01
N SER A 312 23.50 10.96 -22.06
CA SER A 312 22.06 11.17 -22.17
C SER A 312 21.71 12.62 -21.86
N LYS A 313 20.70 13.16 -22.52
CA LYS A 313 20.16 14.47 -22.15
C LYS A 313 19.23 14.40 -20.95
N VAL A 314 18.67 13.22 -20.67
CA VAL A 314 17.79 12.94 -19.54
C VAL A 314 18.60 12.83 -18.27
N ASN A 315 19.71 12.07 -18.34
CA ASN A 315 20.67 11.87 -17.26
C ASN A 315 21.99 12.55 -17.65
N PRO A 316 22.14 13.85 -17.37
CA PRO A 316 23.26 14.63 -17.86
C PRO A 316 24.56 14.44 -17.06
N HIS A 317 24.52 13.93 -15.83
CA HIS A 317 25.70 13.87 -14.98
C HIS A 317 26.63 12.73 -15.41
N TYR A 318 27.93 13.02 -15.42
CA TYR A 318 28.98 12.02 -15.60
C TYR A 318 30.22 12.45 -14.84
N VAL A 319 31.11 11.51 -14.53
CA VAL A 319 32.38 11.81 -13.86
C VAL A 319 33.53 11.92 -14.84
N VAL A 320 34.42 12.88 -14.62
CA VAL A 320 35.71 12.96 -15.32
C VAL A 320 36.84 12.68 -14.35
N MET A 321 37.77 11.82 -14.77
CA MET A 321 38.91 11.41 -13.95
C MET A 321 40.23 11.40 -14.74
N ARG A 322 41.36 11.60 -14.04
CA ARG A 322 42.74 11.54 -14.57
C ARG A 322 43.43 10.28 -14.04
N ALA A 323 44.62 10.40 -13.45
CA ALA A 323 45.33 9.30 -12.80
C ALA A 323 44.70 8.98 -11.43
N ASP A 324 43.39 8.77 -11.42
CA ASP A 324 42.54 8.71 -10.24
C ASP A 324 41.99 7.29 -9.99
N THR A 325 41.37 7.11 -8.83
CA THR A 325 40.60 5.92 -8.48
C THR A 325 39.21 6.31 -8.00
N LEU A 326 38.20 5.58 -8.48
CA LEU A 326 36.82 5.62 -8.03
C LEU A 326 36.52 4.31 -7.28
N TYR A 327 35.75 4.41 -6.19
CA TYR A 327 35.24 3.30 -5.43
C TYR A 327 33.72 3.45 -5.30
N ASN A 328 32.95 2.42 -5.66
CA ASN A 328 31.53 2.36 -5.32
C ASN A 328 31.32 1.41 -4.15
N ILE A 329 30.58 1.86 -3.14
CA ILE A 329 30.32 1.08 -1.93
C ILE A 329 29.17 0.07 -2.10
N GLY A 330 28.40 0.14 -3.19
CA GLY A 330 27.21 -0.67 -3.43
C GLY A 330 26.10 -0.43 -2.42
N TRP A 331 25.09 -1.30 -2.43
CA TRP A 331 23.91 -1.20 -1.56
C TRP A 331 24.18 -1.81 -0.17
N ASP A 332 24.77 -1.03 0.74
CA ASP A 332 25.36 -1.49 2.02
C ASP A 332 26.54 -2.47 1.84
N GLY A 333 27.24 -2.37 0.71
CA GLY A 333 28.30 -3.30 0.34
C GLY A 333 27.98 -4.18 -0.85
N ILE A 334 29.00 -4.85 -1.40
CA ILE A 334 28.88 -5.87 -2.44
C ILE A 334 29.33 -7.22 -1.86
N ALA A 335 28.39 -8.13 -1.63
CA ALA A 335 28.70 -9.44 -1.06
C ALA A 335 29.32 -10.39 -2.10
N ASP A 336 30.62 -10.67 -1.97
CA ASP A 336 31.29 -11.63 -2.85
C ASP A 336 30.95 -13.08 -2.47
N LYS A 337 30.01 -13.66 -3.24
CA LYS A 337 29.59 -15.06 -3.12
C LYS A 337 30.38 -16.01 -4.04
N GLY A 338 31.43 -15.56 -4.70
CA GLY A 338 32.30 -16.45 -5.50
C GLY A 338 31.64 -16.73 -6.83
N ALA A 339 31.47 -15.68 -7.63
CA ALA A 339 30.63 -15.64 -8.81
C ALA A 339 31.31 -14.90 -9.96
N ALA A 340 30.74 -15.04 -11.15
CA ALA A 340 31.02 -14.15 -12.27
C ALA A 340 30.09 -12.94 -12.20
N TYR A 341 30.61 -11.78 -12.57
CA TYR A 341 29.91 -10.51 -12.63
C TYR A 341 30.15 -9.86 -13.99
N ASP A 342 29.11 -9.26 -14.55
CA ASP A 342 29.16 -8.52 -15.80
C ASP A 342 29.31 -7.03 -15.48
N PHE A 343 30.51 -6.52 -15.71
CA PHE A 343 30.81 -5.09 -15.57
C PHE A 343 30.59 -4.39 -16.91
N SER A 344 29.96 -3.21 -16.88
CA SER A 344 30.02 -2.29 -18.01
C SER A 344 30.04 -0.82 -17.58
N MET A 345 30.52 0.04 -18.47
CA MET A 345 30.47 1.50 -18.32
C MET A 345 30.42 2.14 -19.71
N TYR A 346 29.84 3.33 -19.80
CA TYR A 346 30.07 4.21 -20.93
C TYR A 346 31.27 5.10 -20.66
N ALA A 347 32.13 5.28 -21.66
CA ALA A 347 33.30 6.14 -21.52
C ALA A 347 33.65 6.86 -22.82
N ARG A 348 34.24 8.06 -22.69
CA ARG A 348 34.89 8.79 -23.79
C ARG A 348 36.16 9.48 -23.31
N MET A 349 37.15 9.58 -24.17
CA MET A 349 38.35 10.37 -23.89
C MET A 349 38.09 11.85 -24.15
N MET A 350 38.59 12.72 -23.27
CA MET A 350 38.49 14.18 -23.44
C MET A 350 39.53 14.72 -24.44
N ALA A 351 40.55 13.93 -24.74
CA ALA A 351 41.57 14.17 -25.75
C ALA A 351 41.79 12.91 -26.59
N ASP A 352 42.43 13.03 -27.76
CA ASP A 352 42.69 11.88 -28.64
C ASP A 352 43.90 11.04 -28.15
N VAL A 353 43.80 10.52 -26.94
CA VAL A 353 44.83 9.71 -26.28
C VAL A 353 44.15 8.52 -25.63
N ALA A 354 44.46 7.31 -26.08
CA ALA A 354 43.90 6.11 -25.47
C ALA A 354 44.40 5.91 -24.03
N LYS A 355 43.51 5.45 -23.16
CA LYS A 355 43.76 5.25 -21.74
C LYS A 355 43.46 3.81 -21.32
N GLN A 356 44.35 3.23 -20.53
CA GLN A 356 44.09 1.94 -19.89
C GLN A 356 43.42 2.19 -18.55
N MET A 357 42.30 1.50 -18.34
CA MET A 357 41.55 1.48 -17.08
C MET A 357 41.71 0.08 -16.45
N THR A 358 41.82 0.02 -15.13
CA THR A 358 41.67 -1.22 -14.37
C THR A 358 40.32 -1.18 -13.67
N VAL A 359 39.58 -2.28 -13.69
CA VAL A 359 38.34 -2.47 -12.94
C VAL A 359 38.53 -3.66 -12.02
N ALA A 360 38.18 -3.54 -10.75
CA ALA A 360 38.38 -4.60 -9.77
C ALA A 360 37.26 -4.66 -8.73
N LEU A 361 37.04 -5.84 -8.17
CA LEU A 361 36.34 -6.02 -6.91
C LEU A 361 37.38 -6.17 -5.80
N VAL A 362 37.29 -5.33 -4.76
CA VAL A 362 38.26 -5.29 -3.67
C VAL A 362 37.53 -5.49 -2.34
N ALA A 363 37.97 -6.47 -1.56
CA ALA A 363 37.44 -6.73 -0.22
C ALA A 363 37.83 -5.61 0.76
N ASP A 364 37.10 -5.48 1.87
CA ASP A 364 37.36 -4.43 2.88
C ASP A 364 38.78 -4.45 3.49
N ASP A 365 39.49 -5.58 3.44
CA ASP A 365 40.88 -5.70 3.89
C ASP A 365 41.92 -5.28 2.82
N GLY A 366 41.46 -4.81 1.66
CA GLY A 366 42.28 -4.41 0.52
C GLY A 366 42.61 -5.54 -0.47
N THR A 367 42.13 -6.76 -0.24
CA THR A 367 42.39 -7.90 -1.13
C THR A 367 41.61 -7.75 -2.44
N VAL A 368 42.31 -7.76 -3.58
CA VAL A 368 41.69 -7.80 -4.90
C VAL A 368 41.08 -9.18 -5.14
N MET A 369 39.75 -9.26 -5.24
CA MET A 369 39.00 -10.50 -5.43
C MET A 369 38.87 -10.89 -6.90
N ALA A 370 38.69 -9.90 -7.77
CA ALA A 370 38.71 -10.02 -9.23
C ALA A 370 39.24 -8.73 -9.85
N GLU A 371 39.92 -8.82 -10.99
CA GLU A 371 40.35 -7.64 -11.75
C GLU A 371 40.31 -7.87 -13.26
N GLY A 372 40.13 -6.78 -14.00
CA GLY A 372 40.14 -6.73 -15.45
C GLY A 372 40.67 -5.39 -15.96
N LYS A 373 41.06 -5.33 -17.24
CA LYS A 373 41.63 -4.13 -17.87
C LYS A 373 40.85 -3.76 -19.13
N LEU A 374 40.51 -2.49 -19.27
CA LEU A 374 39.86 -1.91 -20.45
C LEU A 374 40.79 -0.90 -21.11
N LYS A 375 40.70 -0.76 -22.44
CA LYS A 375 41.36 0.31 -23.18
C LYS A 375 40.29 1.24 -23.75
N VAL A 376 40.16 2.42 -23.17
CA VAL A 376 39.23 3.47 -23.63
C VAL A 376 39.95 4.33 -24.68
N ALA A 377 39.28 4.61 -25.79
CA ALA A 377 39.81 5.42 -26.88
C ALA A 377 38.70 6.16 -27.65
N GLY A 378 39.08 7.27 -28.29
CA GLY A 378 38.16 8.11 -29.05
C GLY A 378 37.37 9.07 -28.17
N ARG A 379 36.77 10.08 -28.84
CA ARG A 379 36.07 11.19 -28.19
C ARG A 379 34.56 11.00 -28.09
N GLU A 380 34.03 9.98 -28.73
CA GLU A 380 32.61 9.60 -28.68
C GLU A 380 32.34 8.68 -27.50
N TRP A 381 31.15 8.80 -26.91
CA TRP A 381 30.66 7.87 -25.90
C TRP A 381 30.55 6.46 -26.48
N LYS A 382 31.17 5.49 -25.81
CA LYS A 382 31.09 4.07 -26.16
C LYS A 382 30.92 3.23 -24.90
N ARG A 383 30.16 2.16 -25.02
CA ARG A 383 30.04 1.14 -23.99
C ARG A 383 31.29 0.24 -24.00
N TYR A 384 31.89 0.05 -22.83
CA TYR A 384 32.95 -0.90 -22.56
C TYR A 384 32.47 -1.90 -21.52
N ALA A 385 32.80 -3.17 -21.69
CA ALA A 385 32.38 -4.23 -20.80
C ALA A 385 33.47 -5.28 -20.62
N LEU A 386 33.47 -5.94 -19.46
CA LEU A 386 34.26 -7.15 -19.19
C LEU A 386 33.59 -7.99 -18.11
N ALA A 387 33.95 -9.27 -18.06
CA ALA A 387 33.57 -10.15 -16.96
C ALA A 387 34.60 -10.05 -15.83
N LEU A 388 34.13 -9.98 -14.59
CA LEU A 388 34.92 -10.14 -13.37
C LEU A 388 34.54 -11.47 -12.73
N THR A 389 35.50 -12.34 -12.46
CA THR A 389 35.22 -13.62 -11.79
C THR A 389 36.03 -13.70 -10.50
N THR A 390 35.33 -13.83 -9.37
CA THR A 390 35.99 -14.01 -8.08
C THR A 390 36.37 -15.47 -7.86
N ASP A 391 37.63 -15.71 -7.51
CA ASP A 391 38.18 -17.05 -7.37
C ASP A 391 37.72 -17.71 -6.06
N THR A 392 36.82 -18.70 -6.18
CA THR A 392 36.29 -19.47 -5.05
C THR A 392 37.37 -20.21 -4.26
N LYS A 393 38.44 -20.69 -4.90
CA LYS A 393 39.56 -21.35 -4.23
C LYS A 393 40.41 -20.35 -3.45
N LYS A 394 40.67 -19.19 -4.06
CA LYS A 394 41.36 -18.08 -3.37
C LYS A 394 40.58 -17.66 -2.13
N ARG A 395 39.26 -17.47 -2.25
CA ARG A 395 38.41 -17.12 -1.11
C ARG A 395 38.39 -18.20 -0.04
N ALA A 396 38.26 -19.47 -0.42
CA ALA A 396 38.32 -20.59 0.53
C ALA A 396 39.66 -20.61 1.30
N LYS A 397 40.77 -20.34 0.61
CA LYS A 397 42.10 -20.28 1.21
C LYS A 397 42.30 -19.09 2.15
N LEU A 398 41.79 -17.91 1.79
CA LEU A 398 42.00 -16.68 2.56
C LEU A 398 41.00 -16.51 3.72
N TYR A 399 39.77 -16.98 3.54
CA TYR A 399 38.63 -16.67 4.41
C TYR A 399 37.81 -17.90 4.84
N GLY A 400 38.32 -19.12 4.62
CA GLY A 400 37.57 -20.33 4.99
C GLY A 400 36.25 -20.53 4.23
N GLY A 401 36.02 -19.77 3.15
CA GLY A 401 34.78 -19.79 2.37
C GLY A 401 33.74 -18.76 2.82
N GLU A 402 34.03 -17.96 3.84
CA GLU A 402 33.14 -16.88 4.29
C GLU A 402 32.91 -15.83 3.20
N VAL A 403 31.68 -15.30 3.15
CA VAL A 403 31.33 -14.18 2.27
C VAL A 403 32.08 -12.93 2.72
N ARG A 404 32.65 -12.21 1.76
CA ARG A 404 33.35 -10.95 2.03
C ARG A 404 32.59 -9.79 1.43
N ASN A 405 32.50 -8.72 2.21
CA ASN A 405 32.06 -7.46 1.67
C ASN A 405 33.17 -6.84 0.80
N CYS A 406 32.77 -6.34 -0.36
CA CYS A 406 33.64 -5.76 -1.38
C CYS A 406 33.13 -4.40 -1.83
N ARG A 407 34.00 -3.69 -2.56
CA ARG A 407 33.71 -2.46 -3.30
C ARG A 407 34.12 -2.64 -4.75
N LEU A 408 33.41 -1.98 -5.66
CA LEU A 408 33.82 -1.86 -7.05
C LEU A 408 34.88 -0.74 -7.14
N VAL A 409 36.01 -1.02 -7.78
CA VAL A 409 37.14 -0.09 -7.90
C VAL A 409 37.50 0.13 -9.37
N ILE A 410 37.55 1.38 -9.80
CA ILE A 410 37.95 1.77 -11.16
C ILE A 410 39.16 2.69 -11.09
N VAL A 411 40.28 2.27 -11.68
CA VAL A 411 41.54 3.00 -11.68
C VAL A 411 41.86 3.50 -13.08
N GLY A 412 41.97 4.82 -13.23
CA GLY A 412 42.46 5.47 -14.43
C GLY A 412 43.98 5.58 -14.41
N LYS A 413 44.68 5.05 -15.43
CA LYS A 413 46.13 5.25 -15.57
C LYS A 413 46.43 6.49 -16.38
N LYS A 414 47.54 7.17 -16.07
CA LYS A 414 48.04 8.38 -16.78
C LYS A 414 47.12 9.61 -16.63
N GLU A 415 47.69 10.78 -16.92
CA GLU A 415 47.05 12.09 -16.69
C GLU A 415 45.92 12.47 -17.67
N ALA A 416 45.78 11.76 -18.81
CA ALA A 416 44.74 12.09 -19.78
C ALA A 416 43.34 11.93 -19.18
N GLU A 417 42.46 12.91 -19.40
CA GLU A 417 41.11 12.90 -18.86
C GLU A 417 40.19 11.94 -19.62
N VAL A 418 39.41 11.17 -18.86
CA VAL A 418 38.37 10.27 -19.36
C VAL A 418 37.07 10.57 -18.63
N ALA A 419 35.98 10.67 -19.39
CA ALA A 419 34.62 10.77 -18.87
C ALA A 419 34.01 9.37 -18.76
N LEU A 420 33.34 9.07 -17.65
CA LEU A 420 32.68 7.80 -17.35
C LEU A 420 31.24 8.05 -16.91
N ASP A 421 30.33 7.19 -17.35
CA ASP A 421 28.91 7.25 -17.04
C ASP A 421 28.28 5.85 -17.10
N MET A 422 27.08 5.67 -16.53
CA MET A 422 26.29 4.44 -16.54
C MET A 422 27.14 3.22 -16.17
N ILE A 423 27.80 3.31 -15.02
CA ILE A 423 28.70 2.27 -14.49
C ILE A 423 27.88 1.19 -13.82
N SER A 424 27.89 -0.01 -14.37
CA SER A 424 27.02 -1.10 -13.92
C SER A 424 27.83 -2.34 -13.58
N LEU A 425 27.39 -3.06 -12.55
CA LEU A 425 27.91 -4.36 -12.18
C LEU A 425 26.74 -5.28 -11.79
N PHE A 426 26.46 -6.27 -12.62
CA PHE A 426 25.46 -7.29 -12.34
C PHE A 426 26.15 -8.62 -11.99
N PRO A 427 25.59 -9.45 -11.10
CA PRO A 427 25.88 -10.88 -11.10
C PRO A 427 25.59 -11.44 -12.49
N HIS A 428 26.45 -12.31 -13.03
CA HIS A 428 26.20 -12.96 -14.32
C HIS A 428 24.98 -13.90 -14.25
N ASP A 429 24.84 -14.61 -13.12
CA ASP A 429 23.71 -15.50 -12.84
C ASP A 429 22.55 -14.72 -12.19
N THR A 430 21.75 -14.06 -13.02
CA THR A 430 20.47 -13.45 -12.62
C THR A 430 19.31 -14.42 -12.83
N TYR A 431 18.16 -14.17 -12.22
CA TYR A 431 16.97 -14.99 -12.41
C TYR A 431 16.61 -15.07 -13.89
N LYS A 432 16.66 -16.28 -14.46
CA LYS A 432 16.45 -16.57 -15.89
C LYS A 432 17.36 -15.80 -16.86
N GLY A 433 18.38 -15.08 -16.38
CA GLY A 433 19.20 -14.18 -17.20
C GLY A 433 18.57 -12.81 -17.45
N HIS A 434 17.47 -12.45 -16.78
CA HIS A 434 16.68 -11.25 -17.04
C HIS A 434 16.89 -10.12 -16.01
N GLY A 435 18.04 -10.10 -15.32
CA GLY A 435 18.46 -8.93 -14.53
C GLY A 435 17.91 -8.87 -13.09
N LEU A 436 17.11 -9.84 -12.65
CA LEU A 436 16.64 -9.88 -11.26
C LEU A 436 17.55 -10.68 -10.35
N ARG A 437 17.63 -10.27 -9.08
CA ARG A 437 18.42 -10.92 -8.04
C ARG A 437 17.85 -12.31 -7.80
N LYS A 438 18.65 -13.32 -8.11
CA LYS A 438 18.20 -14.71 -8.27
C LYS A 438 17.55 -15.31 -7.03
N ASP A 439 18.17 -15.18 -5.86
CA ASP A 439 17.66 -15.75 -4.60
C ASP A 439 16.31 -15.14 -4.19
N LEU A 440 16.14 -13.83 -4.34
CA LEU A 440 14.85 -13.15 -4.10
C LEU A 440 13.78 -13.57 -5.11
N ALA A 441 14.11 -13.54 -6.40
CA ALA A 441 13.18 -13.91 -7.47
C ALA A 441 12.74 -15.39 -7.36
N GLU A 442 13.64 -16.30 -7.01
CA GLU A 442 13.31 -17.71 -6.74
C GLU A 442 12.42 -17.86 -5.49
N THR A 443 12.69 -17.09 -4.44
CA THR A 443 11.86 -17.07 -3.22
C THR A 443 10.44 -16.59 -3.53
N ILE A 444 10.30 -15.56 -4.36
CA ILE A 444 9.00 -15.06 -4.83
C ILE A 444 8.33 -16.09 -5.76
N ALA A 445 9.04 -16.65 -6.74
CA ALA A 445 8.52 -17.65 -7.65
C ALA A 445 8.02 -18.91 -6.92
N ALA A 446 8.62 -19.26 -5.77
CA ALA A 446 8.18 -20.37 -4.93
C ALA A 446 6.81 -20.15 -4.28
N LEU A 447 6.31 -18.90 -4.19
CA LEU A 447 4.92 -18.59 -3.83
C LEU A 447 3.94 -19.01 -4.95
N LYS A 448 4.41 -19.20 -6.18
CA LYS A 448 3.60 -19.43 -7.40
C LYS A 448 2.46 -18.40 -7.58
N PRO A 449 2.75 -17.09 -7.44
CA PRO A 449 1.72 -16.07 -7.49
C PRO A 449 1.01 -16.09 -8.84
N LYS A 450 -0.30 -15.81 -8.86
CA LYS A 450 -1.10 -15.80 -10.09
C LYS A 450 -1.06 -14.47 -10.83
N PHE A 451 -0.70 -13.41 -10.12
CA PHE A 451 -0.52 -12.07 -10.68
C PHE A 451 0.51 -11.30 -9.83
N VAL A 452 1.04 -10.22 -10.40
CA VAL A 452 1.89 -9.25 -9.71
C VAL A 452 1.28 -7.85 -9.88
N ARG A 453 0.91 -7.22 -8.77
CA ARG A 453 0.56 -5.79 -8.71
C ARG A 453 1.84 -4.96 -8.60
N PHE A 454 2.05 -4.01 -9.51
CA PHE A 454 3.22 -3.12 -9.56
C PHE A 454 2.85 -1.82 -10.32
N PRO A 455 3.70 -0.77 -10.34
CA PRO A 455 4.81 -0.53 -9.45
C PRO A 455 4.35 -0.19 -8.02
N GLY A 456 3.03 -0.14 -7.76
CA GLY A 456 2.39 -0.16 -6.44
C GLY A 456 2.92 0.88 -5.45
N GLY A 457 2.48 0.89 -4.20
CA GLY A 457 1.21 1.53 -3.87
C GLY A 457 1.39 3.03 -3.92
N CYS A 458 1.81 3.64 -2.81
CA CYS A 458 2.10 5.07 -2.72
C CYS A 458 3.12 5.56 -3.77
N MET A 459 4.05 4.69 -4.20
CA MET A 459 5.06 5.03 -5.21
C MET A 459 4.45 5.32 -6.59
N SER A 460 3.32 4.68 -6.94
CA SER A 460 2.59 4.96 -8.19
C SER A 460 1.98 6.37 -8.21
N HIS A 461 1.59 6.87 -7.04
CA HIS A 461 0.98 8.17 -6.83
C HIS A 461 1.97 9.32 -6.66
N GLY A 462 3.22 9.00 -6.31
CA GLY A 462 4.27 9.99 -6.17
C GLY A 462 4.08 10.95 -4.99
N GLU A 463 5.10 11.76 -4.77
CA GLU A 463 5.11 12.89 -3.84
C GLU A 463 4.76 14.19 -4.58
N GLY A 464 3.46 14.32 -4.88
CA GLY A 464 2.88 15.41 -5.65
C GLY A 464 2.71 15.07 -7.14
N ILE A 465 1.94 15.92 -7.85
CA ILE A 465 1.56 15.65 -9.25
C ILE A 465 2.76 15.52 -10.19
N ASP A 466 3.80 16.34 -9.98
CA ASP A 466 5.00 16.32 -10.82
C ASP A 466 5.87 15.06 -10.61
N ASN A 467 5.54 14.22 -9.61
CA ASN A 467 6.27 13.01 -9.24
C ASN A 467 5.40 11.74 -9.35
N ILE A 468 4.22 11.79 -10.00
CA ILE A 468 3.44 10.58 -10.29
C ILE A 468 4.25 9.62 -11.17
N TYR A 469 3.95 8.33 -11.07
CA TYR A 469 4.72 7.34 -11.79
C TYR A 469 4.31 7.24 -13.26
N HIS A 470 5.17 7.76 -14.15
CA HIS A 470 5.01 7.59 -15.59
C HIS A 470 5.66 6.29 -16.09
N TRP A 471 4.89 5.41 -16.71
CA TRP A 471 5.39 4.10 -17.17
C TRP A 471 6.44 4.25 -18.28
N ASN A 472 6.24 5.21 -19.18
CA ASN A 472 7.08 5.46 -20.35
C ASN A 472 8.48 5.99 -19.97
N HIS A 473 8.66 6.49 -18.74
CA HIS A 473 9.96 6.87 -18.19
C HIS A 473 10.84 5.67 -17.81
N THR A 474 10.27 4.45 -17.83
CA THR A 474 10.90 3.23 -17.29
C THR A 474 11.27 2.21 -18.36
N VAL A 475 10.94 2.49 -19.62
CA VAL A 475 11.21 1.62 -20.76
C VAL A 475 12.22 2.26 -21.71
N GLY A 476 12.79 1.46 -22.61
CA GLY A 476 13.86 1.91 -23.51
C GLY A 476 15.25 1.79 -22.88
N PRO A 477 16.28 2.34 -23.56
CA PRO A 477 17.67 2.25 -23.13
C PRO A 477 17.86 2.80 -21.71
N TRP A 478 18.62 2.12 -20.87
CA TRP A 478 18.76 2.50 -19.45
C TRP A 478 19.25 3.94 -19.26
N GLN A 479 20.19 4.41 -20.08
CA GLN A 479 20.71 5.78 -19.96
C GLN A 479 19.67 6.87 -20.27
N ASP A 480 18.57 6.52 -20.93
CA ASP A 480 17.51 7.46 -21.35
C ASP A 480 16.24 7.33 -20.49
N ARG A 481 16.24 6.43 -19.49
CA ARG A 481 15.15 6.34 -18.48
C ARG A 481 15.23 7.54 -17.55
N VAL A 482 14.09 8.06 -17.12
CA VAL A 482 14.02 9.27 -16.27
C VAL A 482 14.03 8.83 -14.80
N PRO A 483 15.13 8.96 -14.05
CA PRO A 483 15.15 8.65 -12.62
C PRO A 483 14.26 9.63 -11.86
N ASP A 484 13.92 9.28 -10.63
CA ASP A 484 13.07 10.14 -9.81
C ASP A 484 13.27 9.90 -8.32
N LYS A 485 12.81 10.84 -7.50
CA LYS A 485 12.74 10.63 -6.05
C LYS A 485 11.64 9.63 -5.71
N ASN A 486 11.90 8.83 -4.69
CA ASN A 486 10.95 7.91 -4.09
C ASN A 486 10.22 8.60 -2.94
N ILE A 487 8.89 8.46 -2.86
CA ILE A 487 8.09 8.92 -1.71
C ILE A 487 8.58 8.34 -0.37
N TRP A 488 9.24 7.19 -0.40
CA TRP A 488 9.89 6.55 0.75
C TRP A 488 11.29 7.10 1.08
N HIS A 489 11.63 8.28 0.55
CA HIS A 489 12.85 9.07 0.82
C HIS A 489 14.15 8.40 0.38
N TYR A 490 14.19 7.90 -0.85
CA TYR A 490 15.41 7.48 -1.55
C TYR A 490 15.26 7.69 -3.07
N HIS A 491 16.23 7.26 -3.87
CA HIS A 491 16.25 7.51 -5.31
C HIS A 491 15.80 6.27 -6.09
N GLN A 492 15.04 6.47 -7.17
CA GLN A 492 14.62 5.42 -8.10
C GLN A 492 15.39 5.55 -9.39
N THR A 493 16.21 4.55 -9.70
CA THR A 493 16.95 4.51 -10.98
C THR A 493 16.03 4.22 -12.17
N ARG A 494 14.83 3.69 -11.90
CA ARG A 494 13.91 3.08 -12.88
C ARG A 494 14.59 2.00 -13.75
N GLY A 495 15.63 1.35 -13.22
CA GLY A 495 16.28 0.19 -13.82
C GLY A 495 15.41 -1.07 -13.78
N LEU A 496 14.67 -1.28 -12.69
CA LEU A 496 13.52 -2.18 -12.64
C LEU A 496 12.28 -1.40 -13.09
N GLY A 497 12.03 -1.43 -14.41
CA GLY A 497 10.94 -0.73 -15.06
C GLY A 497 9.86 -1.68 -15.57
N PHE A 498 8.94 -1.13 -16.38
CA PHE A 498 7.82 -1.90 -16.92
C PHE A 498 8.27 -3.11 -17.74
N TYR A 499 9.35 -3.02 -18.54
CA TYR A 499 9.85 -4.18 -19.27
C TYR A 499 10.25 -5.31 -18.31
N GLU A 500 11.02 -4.99 -17.26
CA GLU A 500 11.50 -5.97 -16.30
C GLU A 500 10.37 -6.55 -15.43
N TYR A 501 9.36 -5.76 -15.04
CA TYR A 501 8.18 -6.27 -14.32
C TYR A 501 7.35 -7.25 -15.16
N PHE A 502 7.08 -6.90 -16.43
CA PHE A 502 6.33 -7.76 -17.33
C PHE A 502 7.10 -9.04 -17.67
N GLN A 503 8.41 -8.94 -17.91
CA GLN A 503 9.27 -10.12 -18.10
C GLN A 503 9.26 -11.03 -16.87
N PHE A 504 9.30 -10.46 -15.66
CA PHE A 504 9.23 -11.25 -14.43
C PHE A 504 7.89 -11.98 -14.28
N CYS A 505 6.79 -11.33 -14.65
CA CYS A 505 5.47 -11.96 -14.67
C CYS A 505 5.45 -13.20 -15.58
N GLU A 506 6.00 -13.11 -16.80
CA GLU A 506 6.14 -14.26 -17.69
C GLU A 506 7.03 -15.36 -17.09
N ASP A 507 8.17 -14.99 -16.51
CA ASP A 507 9.16 -15.93 -15.96
C ASP A 507 8.61 -16.78 -14.80
N ILE A 508 7.63 -16.26 -14.06
CA ILE A 508 6.98 -16.95 -12.93
C ILE A 508 5.57 -17.46 -13.27
N GLY A 509 5.07 -17.18 -14.48
CA GLY A 509 3.73 -17.58 -14.93
C GLY A 509 2.58 -16.81 -14.25
N ALA A 510 2.80 -15.53 -13.96
CA ALA A 510 1.84 -14.61 -13.37
C ALA A 510 1.30 -13.61 -14.41
N GLU A 511 0.09 -13.08 -14.19
CA GLU A 511 -0.41 -11.94 -14.96
C GLU A 511 0.14 -10.61 -14.42
N PRO A 512 0.50 -9.65 -15.29
CA PRO A 512 0.81 -8.29 -14.85
C PRO A 512 -0.46 -7.53 -14.48
N LEU A 513 -0.43 -6.83 -13.34
CA LEU A 513 -1.42 -5.84 -12.90
C LEU A 513 -0.70 -4.49 -12.63
N PRO A 514 -0.41 -3.69 -13.68
CA PRO A 514 0.10 -2.34 -13.51
C PRO A 514 -0.96 -1.44 -12.87
N VAL A 515 -0.58 -0.69 -11.83
CA VAL A 515 -1.38 0.30 -11.12
C VAL A 515 -0.78 1.68 -11.35
N LEU A 516 -1.59 2.63 -11.83
CA LEU A 516 -1.15 3.99 -12.14
C LEU A 516 -2.08 5.00 -11.48
N ALA A 517 -1.58 6.22 -11.25
CA ALA A 517 -2.32 7.26 -10.55
C ALA A 517 -3.66 7.57 -11.25
N ALA A 518 -4.72 7.80 -10.47
CA ALA A 518 -6.04 8.19 -10.97
C ALA A 518 -6.11 9.68 -11.39
N GLY A 519 -4.98 10.26 -11.79
CA GLY A 519 -4.84 11.69 -12.07
C GLY A 519 -4.72 12.58 -10.83
N VAL A 520 -4.48 11.99 -9.65
CA VAL A 520 -4.24 12.69 -8.38
C VAL A 520 -2.99 12.10 -7.70
N PRO A 521 -2.27 12.85 -6.83
CA PRO A 521 -1.07 12.34 -6.18
C PRO A 521 -1.40 11.67 -4.85
N CYS A 522 -0.39 11.16 -4.15
CA CYS A 522 -0.60 10.39 -2.92
C CYS A 522 -1.23 11.27 -1.83
N GLN A 523 -2.20 10.74 -1.07
CA GLN A 523 -2.78 11.40 0.11
C GLN A 523 -1.74 11.75 1.19
N ASN A 524 -0.59 11.08 1.17
CA ASN A 524 0.54 11.30 2.06
C ASN A 524 1.62 12.24 1.47
N SER A 525 1.36 12.93 0.35
CA SER A 525 2.36 13.84 -0.25
C SER A 525 2.71 15.01 0.68
N GLY A 526 3.98 15.41 0.67
CA GLY A 526 4.43 16.65 1.32
C GLY A 526 3.83 17.90 0.69
N PRO A 527 3.96 19.08 1.32
CA PRO A 527 3.55 20.34 0.70
C PRO A 527 4.28 20.61 -0.61
N ASP A 528 3.58 21.12 -1.62
CA ASP A 528 4.15 21.64 -2.86
C ASP A 528 4.77 23.03 -2.64
N LYS A 529 5.29 23.63 -3.72
CA LYS A 529 5.88 24.98 -3.71
C LYS A 529 4.93 26.09 -3.24
N ASP A 530 3.62 25.87 -3.36
CA ASP A 530 2.59 26.84 -3.01
C ASP A 530 2.08 26.62 -1.58
N GLY A 531 2.38 25.46 -0.98
CA GLY A 531 2.04 25.08 0.40
C GLY A 531 0.90 24.07 0.49
N PHE A 532 0.40 23.52 -0.63
CA PHE A 532 -0.63 22.49 -0.63
C PHE A 532 -0.02 21.13 -0.36
N GLY A 533 -0.52 20.38 0.63
CA GLY A 533 -0.05 19.03 0.93
C GLY A 533 -1.12 17.97 0.68
N GLY A 534 -0.69 16.71 0.69
CA GLY A 534 -1.56 15.54 0.53
C GLY A 534 -1.97 15.31 -0.91
N GLN A 535 -3.22 14.91 -1.14
CA GLN A 535 -3.77 14.81 -2.49
C GLN A 535 -3.99 16.24 -3.05
N GLN A 536 -2.92 16.87 -3.59
CA GLN A 536 -2.78 18.29 -3.96
C GLN A 536 -3.69 18.82 -5.09
N GLY A 537 -4.91 18.30 -5.21
CA GLY A 537 -5.73 18.41 -6.39
C GLY A 537 -5.41 17.27 -7.35
N GLY A 538 -5.43 17.55 -8.66
CA GLY A 538 -5.16 16.57 -9.69
C GLY A 538 -4.50 17.20 -10.91
N ILE A 539 -4.09 16.35 -11.86
CA ILE A 539 -3.59 16.76 -13.18
C ILE A 539 -4.54 17.82 -13.77
N PRO A 540 -4.04 18.96 -14.28
CA PRO A 540 -4.89 19.98 -14.89
C PRO A 540 -5.83 19.39 -15.94
N MET A 541 -7.07 19.86 -16.01
CA MET A 541 -8.07 19.25 -16.89
C MET A 541 -7.71 19.32 -18.38
N GLU A 542 -6.92 20.32 -18.77
CA GLU A 542 -6.37 20.46 -20.12
C GLU A 542 -5.31 19.39 -20.46
N ASP A 543 -4.63 18.86 -19.45
CA ASP A 543 -3.59 17.83 -19.60
C ASP A 543 -4.13 16.40 -19.45
N MET A 544 -5.33 16.24 -18.86
CA MET A 544 -5.97 14.94 -18.69
C MET A 544 -6.11 14.12 -19.98
N PRO A 545 -6.45 14.69 -21.16
CA PRO A 545 -6.44 13.93 -22.42
C PRO A 545 -5.07 13.31 -22.75
N ALA A 546 -3.97 14.02 -22.46
CA ALA A 546 -2.62 13.51 -22.70
C ALA A 546 -2.29 12.37 -21.72
N TYR A 547 -2.68 12.49 -20.46
CA TYR A 547 -2.49 11.42 -19.47
C TYR A 547 -3.36 10.19 -19.80
N CYS A 548 -4.62 10.36 -20.18
CA CYS A 548 -5.44 9.24 -20.70
C CYS A 548 -4.75 8.55 -21.89
N GLN A 549 -4.18 9.33 -22.82
CA GLN A 549 -3.43 8.75 -23.94
C GLN A 549 -2.17 8.01 -23.50
N GLU A 550 -1.46 8.48 -22.47
CA GLU A 550 -0.32 7.77 -21.89
C GLU A 550 -0.72 6.37 -21.38
N ILE A 551 -1.86 6.23 -20.71
CA ILE A 551 -2.38 4.94 -20.25
C ILE A 551 -2.76 4.02 -21.44
N LEU A 552 -3.39 4.57 -22.48
CA LEU A 552 -3.71 3.81 -23.70
C LEU A 552 -2.45 3.37 -24.46
N ASP A 553 -1.39 4.18 -24.41
CA ASP A 553 -0.09 3.91 -24.99
C ASP A 553 0.65 2.79 -24.22
N MET A 554 0.47 2.69 -22.90
CA MET A 554 0.95 1.55 -22.10
C MET A 554 0.31 0.23 -22.56
N ILE A 555 -1.01 0.23 -22.75
CA ILE A 555 -1.74 -0.96 -23.23
C ILE A 555 -1.28 -1.32 -24.64
N GLU A 556 -1.07 -0.33 -25.51
CA GLU A 556 -0.53 -0.54 -26.85
C GLU A 556 0.94 -1.03 -26.82
N TRP A 557 1.76 -0.54 -25.90
CA TRP A 557 3.12 -1.04 -25.66
C TRP A 557 3.10 -2.51 -25.24
N ALA A 558 2.17 -2.92 -24.39
CA ALA A 558 2.09 -4.30 -23.90
C ALA A 558 1.49 -5.27 -24.93
N ASN A 559 0.43 -4.86 -25.65
CA ASN A 559 -0.39 -5.76 -26.46
C ASN A 559 -0.36 -5.50 -27.97
N GLY A 560 0.15 -4.35 -28.40
CA GLY A 560 0.08 -3.90 -29.79
C GLY A 560 0.96 -4.71 -30.74
N ASP A 561 0.67 -4.53 -32.04
CA ASP A 561 1.43 -5.08 -33.17
C ASP A 561 2.65 -4.18 -33.46
N PRO A 562 3.89 -4.70 -33.34
CA PRO A 562 5.11 -3.93 -33.61
C PRO A 562 5.19 -3.33 -35.03
N ALA A 563 4.44 -3.86 -35.99
CA ALA A 563 4.40 -3.32 -37.35
C ALA A 563 3.53 -2.06 -37.48
N LYS A 564 2.65 -1.79 -36.50
CA LYS A 564 1.63 -0.72 -36.56
C LYS A 564 1.77 0.32 -35.46
N SER A 565 2.43 -0.02 -34.37
CA SER A 565 2.59 0.85 -33.21
C SER A 565 4.05 1.10 -32.88
N LYS A 566 4.41 2.38 -32.72
CA LYS A 566 5.74 2.80 -32.24
C LYS A 566 6.03 2.23 -30.84
N TRP A 567 5.01 2.04 -30.02
CA TRP A 567 5.14 1.55 -28.66
C TRP A 567 5.38 0.04 -28.63
N ALA A 568 4.59 -0.73 -29.38
CA ALA A 568 4.86 -2.16 -29.56
C ALA A 568 6.21 -2.40 -30.26
N LYS A 569 6.61 -1.52 -31.19
CA LYS A 569 7.94 -1.55 -31.79
C LYS A 569 9.04 -1.33 -30.75
N MET A 570 8.86 -0.42 -29.80
CA MET A 570 9.82 -0.22 -28.70
C MET A 570 9.98 -1.48 -27.85
N ARG A 571 8.88 -2.18 -27.53
CA ARG A 571 8.92 -3.50 -26.86
C ARG A 571 9.70 -4.53 -27.68
N ALA A 572 9.42 -4.62 -28.98
CA ALA A 572 10.09 -5.53 -29.90
C ALA A 572 11.60 -5.24 -30.04
N ASP A 573 11.97 -3.97 -30.17
CA ASP A 573 13.37 -3.54 -30.28
C ASP A 573 14.16 -3.77 -28.98
N ALA A 574 13.47 -3.82 -27.83
CA ALA A 574 14.03 -4.22 -26.54
C ALA A 574 14.25 -5.74 -26.41
N GLY A 575 13.81 -6.54 -27.39
CA GLY A 575 14.01 -7.99 -27.43
C GLY A 575 12.75 -8.83 -27.26
N HIS A 576 11.58 -8.22 -27.10
CA HIS A 576 10.31 -8.93 -26.88
C HIS A 576 9.24 -8.57 -27.93
N PRO A 577 9.27 -9.20 -29.12
CA PRO A 577 8.34 -8.87 -30.19
C PRO A 577 6.90 -9.32 -29.93
N GLU A 578 6.70 -10.41 -29.18
CA GLU A 578 5.38 -10.92 -28.85
C GLU A 578 4.65 -10.00 -27.86
N PRO A 579 3.31 -9.97 -27.84
CA PRO A 579 2.58 -9.21 -26.83
C PRO A 579 2.69 -9.88 -25.46
N PHE A 580 2.77 -9.08 -24.40
CA PHE A 580 2.70 -9.57 -23.02
C PHE A 580 1.31 -10.04 -22.60
N ASN A 581 0.28 -9.75 -23.41
CA ASN A 581 -1.12 -10.11 -23.16
C ASN A 581 -1.67 -9.54 -21.83
N LEU A 582 -1.46 -8.24 -21.61
CA LEU A 582 -2.02 -7.48 -20.50
C LEU A 582 -3.54 -7.56 -20.48
N LYS A 583 -4.11 -7.92 -19.33
CA LYS A 583 -5.57 -8.05 -19.11
C LYS A 583 -6.13 -7.11 -18.05
N TYR A 584 -5.30 -6.67 -17.11
CA TYR A 584 -5.74 -5.91 -15.95
C TYR A 584 -4.99 -4.58 -15.87
N VAL A 585 -5.66 -3.51 -15.47
CA VAL A 585 -5.05 -2.22 -15.16
C VAL A 585 -5.71 -1.67 -13.90
N GLY A 586 -4.89 -1.29 -12.92
CA GLY A 586 -5.35 -0.55 -11.74
C GLY A 586 -5.26 0.96 -11.96
N ILE A 587 -6.31 1.68 -11.58
CA ILE A 587 -6.41 3.14 -11.65
C ILE A 587 -6.67 3.68 -10.24
N GLY A 588 -5.66 4.31 -9.66
CA GLY A 588 -5.67 4.77 -8.28
C GLY A 588 -5.13 3.75 -7.27
N ASN A 589 -4.89 4.22 -6.04
CA ASN A 589 -4.33 3.50 -4.89
C ASN A 589 -4.56 4.32 -3.61
N GLU A 590 -5.39 3.85 -2.67
CA GLU A 590 -5.57 4.56 -1.39
C GLU A 590 -5.96 6.06 -1.54
N ASP A 591 -6.70 6.40 -2.58
CA ASP A 591 -7.08 7.78 -2.88
C ASP A 591 -8.11 8.33 -1.89
N ILE A 592 -8.01 9.62 -1.57
CA ILE A 592 -9.14 10.34 -1.00
C ILE A 592 -10.20 10.45 -2.10
N ILE A 593 -11.41 9.93 -1.86
CA ILE A 593 -12.52 9.88 -2.83
C ILE A 593 -13.23 11.25 -2.87
N SER A 594 -12.43 12.26 -3.23
CA SER A 594 -12.82 13.64 -3.45
C SER A 594 -13.44 13.82 -4.84
N THR A 595 -14.12 14.94 -5.05
CA THR A 595 -14.68 15.30 -6.37
C THR A 595 -13.61 15.38 -7.46
N VAL A 596 -12.42 15.85 -7.09
CA VAL A 596 -11.24 15.96 -7.97
C VAL A 596 -10.79 14.58 -8.47
N PHE A 597 -10.81 13.58 -7.59
CA PHE A 597 -10.49 12.19 -7.92
C PHE A 597 -11.57 11.58 -8.82
N GLU A 598 -12.85 11.68 -8.45
CA GLU A 598 -13.96 11.05 -9.18
C GLU A 598 -13.99 11.47 -10.65
N GLU A 599 -13.82 12.76 -10.93
CA GLU A 599 -13.80 13.32 -12.29
C GLU A 599 -12.69 12.69 -13.15
N ARG A 600 -11.47 12.62 -12.63
CA ARG A 600 -10.28 12.17 -13.36
C ARG A 600 -10.24 10.66 -13.51
N CYS A 601 -10.52 9.94 -12.42
CA CYS A 601 -10.61 8.50 -12.42
C CYS A 601 -11.60 8.02 -13.48
N LEU A 602 -12.80 8.64 -13.52
CA LEU A 602 -13.82 8.26 -14.50
C LEU A 602 -13.40 8.55 -15.95
N MET A 603 -12.67 9.64 -16.20
CA MET A 603 -12.13 9.94 -17.54
C MET A 603 -11.15 8.87 -18.01
N ILE A 604 -10.25 8.42 -17.14
CA ILE A 604 -9.26 7.40 -17.45
C ILE A 604 -9.95 6.05 -17.70
N CYS A 605 -10.84 5.62 -16.80
CA CYS A 605 -11.59 4.38 -16.92
C CYS A 605 -12.43 4.32 -18.21
N LYS A 606 -13.10 5.42 -18.57
CA LYS A 606 -13.82 5.53 -19.84
C LYS A 606 -12.90 5.40 -21.04
N ALA A 607 -11.78 6.13 -21.07
CA ALA A 607 -10.83 6.07 -22.18
C ALA A 607 -10.32 4.64 -22.42
N ILE A 608 -9.99 3.90 -21.36
CA ILE A 608 -9.57 2.50 -21.44
C ILE A 608 -10.69 1.64 -22.02
N LYS A 609 -11.88 1.65 -21.42
CA LYS A 609 -12.97 0.73 -21.80
C LYS A 609 -13.55 1.04 -23.18
N GLU A 610 -13.46 2.27 -23.66
CA GLU A 610 -13.88 2.65 -25.01
C GLU A 610 -12.93 2.10 -26.08
N LYS A 611 -11.61 2.08 -25.81
CA LYS A 611 -10.61 1.60 -26.78
C LYS A 611 -10.29 0.10 -26.63
N TYR A 612 -10.27 -0.40 -25.41
CA TYR A 612 -9.92 -1.77 -25.05
C TYR A 612 -10.98 -2.35 -24.08
N PRO A 613 -12.18 -2.69 -24.59
CA PRO A 613 -13.30 -3.13 -23.74
C PRO A 613 -13.03 -4.41 -22.93
N ASP A 614 -12.08 -5.24 -23.39
CA ASP A 614 -11.70 -6.50 -22.73
C ASP A 614 -10.69 -6.31 -21.59
N ILE A 615 -10.10 -5.12 -21.44
CA ILE A 615 -9.27 -4.81 -20.26
C ILE A 615 -10.18 -4.70 -19.04
N VAL A 616 -9.76 -5.39 -17.98
CA VAL A 616 -10.39 -5.35 -16.67
C VAL A 616 -9.81 -4.17 -15.89
N VAL A 617 -10.64 -3.18 -15.59
CA VAL A 617 -10.24 -2.00 -14.83
C VAL A 617 -10.51 -2.22 -13.35
N CYS A 618 -9.45 -2.12 -12.54
CA CYS A 618 -9.52 -2.13 -11.08
C CYS A 618 -9.46 -0.69 -10.57
N GLY A 619 -10.54 -0.21 -9.96
CA GLY A 619 -10.55 1.07 -9.23
C GLY A 619 -10.06 0.90 -7.79
N THR A 620 -10.16 1.94 -6.98
CA THR A 620 -9.89 1.91 -5.53
C THR A 620 -11.13 2.35 -4.74
N VAL A 621 -11.25 1.89 -3.49
CA VAL A 621 -12.24 2.40 -2.52
C VAL A 621 -11.58 3.17 -1.37
N GLY A 622 -10.38 3.69 -1.60
CA GLY A 622 -9.70 4.61 -0.68
C GLY A 622 -8.74 3.94 0.30
N PRO A 623 -8.12 4.73 1.20
CA PRO A 623 -6.97 4.32 2.00
C PRO A 623 -7.28 3.36 3.16
N PHE A 624 -8.54 3.32 3.59
CA PHE A 624 -8.94 2.56 4.77
C PHE A 624 -10.24 1.84 4.53
N HIS A 625 -10.40 0.68 5.18
CA HIS A 625 -11.61 -0.12 5.17
C HIS A 625 -12.70 0.39 6.14
N ASP A 626 -13.90 -0.18 6.07
CA ASP A 626 -15.06 0.20 6.89
C ASP A 626 -14.80 0.07 8.41
N PRO A 627 -15.10 1.10 9.24
CA PRO A 627 -15.72 2.38 8.90
C PRO A 627 -14.72 3.42 8.40
N SER A 628 -14.93 3.89 7.17
CA SER A 628 -14.15 4.97 6.56
C SER A 628 -15.01 5.74 5.55
N ALA A 629 -14.84 7.06 5.53
CA ALA A 629 -15.54 7.97 4.63
C ALA A 629 -15.26 7.63 3.15
N ASP A 630 -13.98 7.44 2.83
CA ASP A 630 -13.51 7.07 1.50
C ASP A 630 -13.98 5.69 1.09
N TYR A 631 -14.08 4.76 2.04
CA TYR A 631 -14.57 3.41 1.78
C TYR A 631 -16.02 3.41 1.28
N ILE A 632 -16.88 4.12 2.01
CA ILE A 632 -18.30 4.22 1.69
C ILE A 632 -18.47 4.93 0.34
N GLU A 633 -17.77 6.05 0.16
CA GLU A 633 -17.88 6.86 -1.06
C GLU A 633 -17.27 6.16 -2.28
N GLY A 634 -16.13 5.51 -2.13
CA GLY A 634 -15.47 4.73 -3.18
C GLY A 634 -16.34 3.58 -3.66
N TRP A 635 -16.97 2.84 -2.73
CA TRP A 635 -17.92 1.79 -3.10
C TRP A 635 -19.17 2.34 -3.81
N ARG A 636 -19.66 3.51 -3.39
CA ARG A 636 -20.75 4.22 -4.08
C ARG A 636 -20.34 4.56 -5.51
N PHE A 637 -19.20 5.24 -5.67
CA PHE A 637 -18.62 5.64 -6.95
C PHE A 637 -18.40 4.45 -7.90
N ALA A 638 -17.82 3.35 -7.41
CA ALA A 638 -17.57 2.15 -8.21
C ALA A 638 -18.87 1.47 -8.68
N LYS A 639 -19.90 1.38 -7.81
CA LYS A 639 -21.20 0.79 -8.17
C LYS A 639 -21.92 1.63 -9.23
N GLU A 640 -21.95 2.94 -9.06
CA GLU A 640 -22.53 3.89 -10.02
C GLU A 640 -21.82 3.83 -11.39
N ASN A 641 -20.52 3.50 -11.40
CA ASN A 641 -19.69 3.43 -12.60
C ASN A 641 -19.27 2.00 -12.99
N SER A 642 -20.05 0.98 -12.60
CA SER A 642 -19.76 -0.45 -12.82
C SER A 642 -19.66 -0.87 -14.30
N ARG A 643 -20.06 -0.02 -15.25
CA ARG A 643 -19.79 -0.20 -16.68
C ARG A 643 -18.30 -0.03 -17.03
N TYR A 644 -17.58 0.79 -16.26
CA TYR A 644 -16.21 1.17 -16.53
C TYR A 644 -15.22 0.64 -15.48
N ILE A 645 -15.71 0.26 -14.30
CA ILE A 645 -14.94 -0.28 -13.18
C ILE A 645 -15.42 -1.71 -12.93
N ASP A 646 -14.59 -2.69 -13.29
CA ASP A 646 -14.94 -4.11 -13.25
C ASP A 646 -14.71 -4.71 -11.86
N MET A 647 -13.72 -4.18 -11.13
CA MET A 647 -13.38 -4.55 -9.75
C MET A 647 -12.84 -3.34 -8.97
N VAL A 648 -12.79 -3.47 -7.65
CA VAL A 648 -12.22 -2.47 -6.75
C VAL A 648 -11.13 -3.05 -5.87
N ASP A 649 -10.14 -2.23 -5.57
CA ASP A 649 -9.03 -2.51 -4.65
C ASP A 649 -9.41 -2.06 -3.23
N GLU A 650 -9.36 -3.01 -2.29
CA GLU A 650 -9.56 -2.79 -0.85
C GLU A 650 -8.26 -3.00 -0.08
N HIS A 651 -8.02 -2.17 0.92
CA HIS A 651 -6.81 -2.20 1.73
C HIS A 651 -7.13 -2.25 3.23
N TYR A 652 -6.47 -3.13 3.97
CA TYR A 652 -6.48 -3.09 5.44
C TYR A 652 -5.32 -3.81 6.12
N TYR A 653 -4.73 -3.10 7.08
CA TYR A 653 -3.70 -3.62 7.97
C TYR A 653 -4.27 -3.68 9.37
N GLU A 654 -4.50 -4.87 9.92
CA GLU A 654 -5.30 -5.02 11.14
C GLU A 654 -4.66 -5.89 12.24
N SER A 655 -5.17 -5.77 13.47
CA SER A 655 -4.66 -6.58 14.59
C SER A 655 -5.02 -8.08 14.41
N PRO A 656 -4.28 -9.01 15.02
CA PRO A 656 -4.71 -10.41 15.05
C PRO A 656 -6.12 -10.60 15.60
N GLY A 657 -6.48 -9.83 16.64
CA GLY A 657 -7.82 -9.84 17.21
C GLY A 657 -8.90 -9.38 16.23
N TRP A 658 -8.64 -8.39 15.38
CA TRP A 658 -9.57 -7.99 14.33
C TRP A 658 -9.82 -9.14 13.36
N PHE A 659 -8.76 -9.78 12.86
CA PHE A 659 -8.91 -10.92 11.97
C PHE A 659 -9.73 -12.03 12.64
N LEU A 660 -9.39 -12.44 13.87
CA LEU A 660 -10.16 -13.46 14.60
C LEU A 660 -11.65 -13.15 14.67
N ASN A 661 -12.02 -11.88 14.80
CA ASN A 661 -13.38 -11.45 15.08
C ASN A 661 -14.18 -10.96 13.88
N ASN A 662 -13.57 -10.93 12.68
CA ASN A 662 -14.16 -10.47 11.42
C ASN A 662 -14.01 -11.55 10.32
N GLN A 663 -14.13 -12.83 10.70
CA GLN A 663 -14.05 -13.95 9.75
C GLN A 663 -15.21 -13.94 8.73
N ASP A 664 -16.29 -13.24 9.02
CA ASP A 664 -17.47 -13.04 8.17
C ASP A 664 -17.45 -11.72 7.38
N TYR A 665 -16.30 -11.01 7.33
CA TYR A 665 -16.19 -9.68 6.72
C TYR A 665 -16.86 -9.57 5.34
N TYR A 666 -16.60 -10.53 4.45
CA TYR A 666 -17.16 -10.55 3.09
C TYR A 666 -18.50 -11.27 2.94
N ASP A 667 -19.01 -11.97 3.96
CA ASP A 667 -20.22 -12.80 3.87
C ASP A 667 -21.46 -11.97 3.47
N GLY A 668 -21.48 -10.69 3.84
CA GLY A 668 -22.60 -9.77 3.59
C GLY A 668 -22.51 -8.95 2.30
N TYR A 669 -21.47 -9.14 1.49
CA TYR A 669 -21.26 -8.34 0.27
C TYR A 669 -22.24 -8.73 -0.83
N ASP A 670 -22.60 -7.79 -1.70
CA ASP A 670 -23.44 -8.08 -2.87
C ASP A 670 -22.58 -8.76 -3.95
N PRO A 671 -22.80 -10.04 -4.29
CA PRO A 671 -22.02 -10.74 -5.30
C PRO A 671 -22.20 -10.18 -6.72
N LYS A 672 -23.16 -9.26 -6.94
CA LYS A 672 -23.40 -8.57 -8.21
C LYS A 672 -22.70 -7.21 -8.31
N ALA A 673 -22.14 -6.69 -7.23
CA ALA A 673 -21.31 -5.48 -7.26
C ALA A 673 -20.00 -5.74 -8.05
N PRO A 674 -19.23 -4.69 -8.41
CA PRO A 674 -17.85 -4.86 -8.86
C PRO A 674 -17.09 -5.82 -7.93
N LYS A 675 -16.25 -6.68 -8.52
CA LYS A 675 -15.51 -7.68 -7.73
C LYS A 675 -14.50 -7.02 -6.81
N VAL A 676 -14.07 -7.73 -5.78
CA VAL A 676 -13.03 -7.26 -4.86
C VAL A 676 -11.69 -7.86 -5.25
N TYR A 677 -10.72 -6.98 -5.40
CA TYR A 677 -9.32 -7.29 -5.23
C TYR A 677 -8.89 -6.78 -3.85
N LEU A 678 -8.49 -7.67 -2.95
CA LEU A 678 -7.90 -7.29 -1.67
C LEU A 678 -6.40 -7.06 -1.87
N GLY A 679 -6.02 -5.86 -2.34
CA GLY A 679 -4.70 -5.59 -2.89
C GLY A 679 -3.60 -5.32 -1.88
N GLU A 680 -3.95 -4.81 -0.71
CA GLU A 680 -3.00 -4.66 0.39
C GLU A 680 -3.62 -5.08 1.72
N TRP A 681 -3.06 -6.12 2.32
CA TRP A 681 -3.43 -6.48 3.68
C TRP A 681 -2.34 -7.23 4.41
N ALA A 682 -2.33 -7.07 5.74
CA ALA A 682 -1.51 -7.89 6.63
C ALA A 682 -2.03 -7.81 8.08
N SER A 683 -1.79 -8.85 8.86
CA SER A 683 -1.84 -8.73 10.32
C SER A 683 -0.61 -8.01 10.83
N ARG A 684 -0.76 -7.05 11.77
CA ARG A 684 0.27 -6.09 12.22
C ARG A 684 1.48 -6.66 12.97
N THR A 685 1.80 -7.95 12.86
CA THR A 685 2.98 -8.59 13.51
C THR A 685 3.74 -9.53 12.57
N ARG A 686 4.96 -9.95 12.95
CA ARG A 686 5.79 -10.91 12.21
C ARG A 686 5.73 -12.34 12.77
N THR A 687 4.73 -12.67 13.58
CA THR A 687 4.74 -13.92 14.36
C THR A 687 3.77 -14.97 13.82
N MET A 688 3.86 -16.20 14.34
CA MET A 688 2.96 -17.30 14.03
C MET A 688 1.48 -16.94 14.28
N GLU A 689 1.20 -16.08 15.26
CA GLU A 689 -0.12 -15.49 15.48
C GLU A 689 -0.68 -14.79 14.24
N SER A 690 0.12 -13.95 13.56
CA SER A 690 -0.28 -13.34 12.28
C SER A 690 -0.55 -14.41 11.21
N ALA A 691 0.34 -15.39 11.07
CA ALA A 691 0.17 -16.45 10.07
C ALA A 691 -1.10 -17.28 10.28
N LEU A 692 -1.46 -17.57 11.53
CA LEU A 692 -2.70 -18.27 11.89
C LEU A 692 -3.93 -17.47 11.45
N VAL A 693 -4.03 -16.21 11.87
CA VAL A 693 -5.22 -15.39 11.57
C VAL A 693 -5.33 -15.06 10.09
N GLU A 694 -4.20 -14.89 9.39
CA GLU A 694 -4.15 -14.69 7.94
C GLU A 694 -4.60 -15.96 7.20
N ALA A 695 -4.22 -17.16 7.69
CA ALA A 695 -4.70 -18.42 7.13
C ALA A 695 -6.20 -18.61 7.35
N MET A 696 -6.71 -18.21 8.52
CA MET A 696 -8.15 -18.22 8.79
C MET A 696 -8.89 -17.26 7.84
N HIS A 697 -8.35 -16.06 7.64
CA HIS A 697 -8.89 -15.08 6.69
C HIS A 697 -8.92 -15.63 5.27
N LEU A 698 -7.84 -16.25 4.80
CA LEU A 698 -7.80 -16.87 3.47
C LEU A 698 -8.81 -18.01 3.29
N CYS A 699 -9.12 -18.79 4.34
CA CYS A 699 -10.23 -19.75 4.28
C CYS A 699 -11.58 -19.06 4.00
N HIS A 700 -11.80 -17.87 4.58
CA HIS A 700 -13.02 -17.10 4.39
C HIS A 700 -13.03 -16.31 3.07
N ILE A 701 -11.86 -15.93 2.55
CA ILE A 701 -11.72 -15.42 1.19
C ILE A 701 -12.12 -16.51 0.17
N GLU A 702 -11.67 -17.76 0.34
CA GLU A 702 -12.09 -18.86 -0.56
C GLU A 702 -13.60 -19.14 -0.48
N LYS A 703 -14.20 -19.03 0.71
CA LYS A 703 -15.66 -19.15 0.90
C LYS A 703 -16.44 -18.05 0.18
N ASN A 704 -15.85 -16.85 0.10
CA ASN A 704 -16.41 -15.66 -0.53
C ASN A 704 -15.78 -15.37 -1.91
N ALA A 705 -15.30 -16.41 -2.61
CA ALA A 705 -14.65 -16.26 -3.92
C ALA A 705 -15.58 -15.78 -5.05
N ASP A 706 -16.89 -15.70 -4.79
CA ASP A 706 -17.87 -15.01 -5.63
C ASP A 706 -17.82 -13.48 -5.50
N VAL A 707 -17.18 -12.96 -4.45
CA VAL A 707 -16.95 -11.54 -4.20
C VAL A 707 -15.47 -11.19 -4.42
N VAL A 708 -14.58 -11.87 -3.70
CA VAL A 708 -13.13 -11.62 -3.73
C VAL A 708 -12.48 -12.51 -4.78
N VAL A 709 -11.93 -11.90 -5.83
CA VAL A 709 -11.37 -12.62 -6.98
C VAL A 709 -9.85 -12.55 -7.07
N MET A 710 -9.23 -11.65 -6.31
CA MET A 710 -7.79 -11.46 -6.21
C MET A 710 -7.44 -11.02 -4.78
N THR A 711 -6.26 -11.39 -4.28
CA THR A 711 -5.71 -10.90 -3.03
C THR A 711 -4.18 -10.95 -3.03
N SER A 712 -3.55 -9.97 -2.38
CA SER A 712 -2.10 -9.93 -2.16
C SER A 712 -1.75 -9.34 -0.80
N TYR A 713 -0.86 -10.02 -0.09
CA TYR A 713 -0.26 -9.49 1.14
C TYR A 713 0.69 -8.33 0.81
N ALA A 714 0.73 -7.31 1.66
CA ALA A 714 1.62 -6.17 1.53
C ALA A 714 2.27 -5.76 2.86
N PRO A 715 3.47 -5.15 2.83
CA PRO A 715 4.42 -5.11 1.71
C PRO A 715 5.22 -6.42 1.58
N LEU A 716 5.77 -6.67 0.39
CA LEU A 716 6.41 -7.96 0.07
C LEU A 716 7.85 -8.06 0.59
N LEU A 717 8.70 -7.09 0.29
CA LEU A 717 10.13 -7.14 0.53
C LEU A 717 10.58 -6.02 1.49
N CYS A 718 11.55 -6.33 2.35
CA CYS A 718 12.24 -5.33 3.15
C CYS A 718 13.73 -5.66 3.27
N LYS A 719 14.58 -4.74 2.84
CA LYS A 719 16.00 -4.82 3.12
C LYS A 719 16.24 -4.51 4.59
N GLU A 720 17.00 -5.36 5.28
CA GLU A 720 17.33 -5.15 6.69
C GLU A 720 18.05 -3.81 6.88
N LYS A 721 17.71 -3.11 7.99
CA LYS A 721 18.13 -1.74 8.35
C LYS A 721 17.46 -0.60 7.57
N HIS A 722 16.66 -0.89 6.55
CA HIS A 722 15.94 0.11 5.74
C HIS A 722 14.42 -0.02 5.87
N HIS A 723 13.91 -0.24 7.09
CA HIS A 723 12.50 -0.51 7.35
C HIS A 723 11.67 0.78 7.22
N ASN A 724 10.91 0.95 6.14
CA ASN A 724 9.89 2.00 6.03
C ASN A 724 8.54 1.55 6.62
N TRP A 725 8.24 0.24 6.54
CA TRP A 725 7.00 -0.35 7.02
C TRP A 725 7.27 -1.67 7.76
N ASN A 726 6.33 -2.07 8.62
CA ASN A 726 6.42 -3.31 9.39
C ASN A 726 5.02 -3.83 9.76
N PRO A 727 4.69 -5.11 9.53
CA PRO A 727 5.52 -6.19 8.98
C PRO A 727 5.70 -6.16 7.45
N ASN A 728 6.49 -7.10 6.92
CA ASN A 728 6.73 -7.35 5.50
C ASN A 728 6.83 -8.87 5.36
N MET A 729 6.56 -9.44 4.18
CA MET A 729 6.55 -10.89 4.02
C MET A 729 7.96 -11.51 4.06
N ILE A 730 8.91 -10.88 3.36
CA ILE A 730 10.27 -11.37 3.15
C ILE A 730 11.28 -10.29 3.56
N TYR A 731 12.16 -10.61 4.50
CA TYR A 731 13.27 -9.75 4.89
C TYR A 731 14.56 -10.25 4.24
N PHE A 732 15.46 -9.35 3.87
CA PHE A 732 16.72 -9.76 3.24
C PHE A 732 17.88 -8.80 3.53
N ASP A 733 19.09 -9.30 3.36
CA ASP A 733 20.31 -8.50 3.25
C ASP A 733 21.10 -8.92 1.99
N ASN A 734 22.35 -8.49 1.84
CA ASN A 734 23.18 -8.84 0.67
C ASN A 734 23.55 -10.33 0.62
N THR A 735 23.32 -11.06 1.71
CA THR A 735 23.73 -12.45 1.92
C THR A 735 22.58 -13.42 2.21
N ASN A 736 21.60 -13.01 3.01
CA ASN A 736 20.58 -13.86 3.60
C ASN A 736 19.17 -13.40 3.24
N ILE A 737 18.22 -14.34 3.33
CA ILE A 737 16.78 -14.11 3.25
C ILE A 737 16.14 -14.72 4.51
N THR A 738 15.25 -13.97 5.14
CA THR A 738 14.44 -14.41 6.28
C THR A 738 12.96 -14.37 5.88
N LEU A 739 12.30 -15.52 5.95
CA LEU A 739 10.89 -15.68 5.66
C LEU A 739 10.09 -15.54 6.95
N THR A 740 9.04 -14.72 6.92
CA THR A 740 8.10 -14.63 8.05
C THR A 740 7.13 -15.82 8.06
N PRO A 741 6.46 -16.12 9.18
CA PRO A 741 5.36 -17.08 9.20
C PRO A 741 4.29 -16.81 8.14
N SER A 742 3.98 -15.54 7.87
CA SER A 742 3.02 -15.12 6.84
C SER A 742 3.42 -15.58 5.42
N TYR A 743 4.72 -15.65 5.09
CA TYR A 743 5.18 -16.22 3.82
C TYR A 743 4.69 -17.66 3.63
N HIS A 744 4.73 -18.46 4.70
CA HIS A 744 4.30 -19.86 4.67
C HIS A 744 2.78 -19.99 4.51
N THR A 745 2.00 -19.11 5.14
CA THR A 745 0.55 -19.00 4.90
C THR A 745 0.24 -18.72 3.43
N GLN A 746 0.82 -17.64 2.87
CA GLN A 746 0.55 -17.23 1.48
C GLN A 746 0.97 -18.32 0.48
N LYS A 747 2.14 -18.94 0.70
CA LYS A 747 2.62 -20.07 -0.11
C LYS A 747 1.64 -21.25 -0.08
N LEU A 748 1.22 -21.67 1.12
CA LEU A 748 0.35 -22.84 1.28
C LEU A 748 -0.96 -22.66 0.50
N PHE A 749 -1.56 -21.48 0.57
CA PHE A 749 -2.82 -21.18 -0.12
C PHE A 749 -2.66 -21.02 -1.63
N SER A 750 -1.60 -20.36 -2.08
CA SER A 750 -1.31 -20.15 -3.51
C SER A 750 -0.95 -21.45 -4.26
N VAL A 751 -0.11 -22.29 -3.64
CA VAL A 751 0.33 -23.56 -4.22
C VAL A 751 -0.80 -24.59 -4.24
N ASN A 752 -1.59 -24.65 -3.17
CA ASN A 752 -2.71 -25.57 -3.02
C ASN A 752 -4.04 -24.88 -3.34
N GLY A 753 -4.13 -24.22 -4.48
CA GLY A 753 -5.34 -23.59 -4.99
C GLY A 753 -6.23 -24.56 -5.79
N GLY A 754 -7.47 -24.14 -6.05
CA GLY A 754 -8.46 -24.86 -6.85
C GLY A 754 -9.39 -23.88 -7.56
N ASP A 755 -10.28 -24.39 -8.41
CA ASP A 755 -11.22 -23.58 -9.19
C ASP A 755 -12.67 -23.67 -8.68
N ARG A 756 -12.91 -24.49 -7.64
CA ARG A 756 -14.22 -24.64 -7.00
C ARG A 756 -14.10 -24.63 -5.49
N TYR A 757 -14.80 -23.72 -4.82
CA TYR A 757 -15.10 -23.84 -3.40
C TYR A 757 -16.27 -24.81 -3.23
N VAL A 758 -16.18 -25.69 -2.24
CA VAL A 758 -17.24 -26.64 -1.88
C VAL A 758 -17.83 -26.19 -0.54
N ALA A 759 -19.15 -25.98 -0.52
CA ALA A 759 -19.82 -25.51 0.68
C ALA A 759 -19.58 -26.48 1.84
N SER A 760 -19.24 -25.92 2.99
CA SER A 760 -18.99 -26.71 4.19
C SER A 760 -19.48 -25.97 5.43
N THR A 761 -19.81 -26.72 6.47
CA THR A 761 -20.26 -26.20 7.76
C THR A 761 -19.35 -26.74 8.85
N LEU A 762 -18.55 -25.83 9.43
CA LEU A 762 -17.74 -26.10 10.60
C LEU A 762 -18.58 -25.88 11.86
N ARG A 763 -18.62 -26.87 12.74
CA ARG A 763 -19.22 -26.78 14.08
C ARG A 763 -18.15 -27.05 15.11
N VAL A 764 -17.92 -26.06 15.96
CA VAL A 764 -17.02 -26.09 17.11
C VAL A 764 -17.82 -25.85 18.40
N PRO A 765 -17.26 -26.18 19.57
CA PRO A 765 -17.86 -25.79 20.85
C PRO A 765 -18.04 -24.27 20.97
N GLU A 766 -19.07 -23.87 21.71
CA GLU A 766 -19.40 -22.46 21.96
C GLU A 766 -18.21 -21.68 22.51
N GLY A 767 -17.95 -20.49 21.97
CA GLY A 767 -16.85 -19.61 22.36
C GLY A 767 -15.51 -19.92 21.68
N LEU A 768 -15.44 -20.91 20.80
CA LEU A 768 -14.25 -21.29 20.03
C LEU A 768 -14.38 -21.04 18.52
N GLU A 769 -15.48 -20.43 18.07
CA GLU A 769 -15.83 -20.21 16.66
C GLU A 769 -14.73 -19.44 15.93
N ASN A 770 -14.20 -18.44 16.61
CA ASN A 770 -13.16 -17.56 16.09
C ASN A 770 -11.74 -18.15 16.25
N ARG A 771 -11.59 -19.46 16.52
CA ARG A 771 -10.27 -20.11 16.75
C ARG A 771 -9.98 -21.29 15.82
N VAL A 772 -10.95 -21.66 14.99
CA VAL A 772 -10.81 -22.76 14.03
C VAL A 772 -11.41 -22.30 12.72
N ALA A 773 -10.69 -22.50 11.63
CA ALA A 773 -11.20 -22.22 10.29
C ALA A 773 -10.98 -23.42 9.38
N ALA A 774 -11.86 -23.55 8.39
CA ALA A 774 -11.76 -24.60 7.38
C ALA A 774 -12.18 -24.06 6.01
N SER A 775 -11.51 -24.53 4.97
CA SER A 775 -11.93 -24.35 3.58
C SER A 775 -11.79 -25.66 2.82
N VAL A 776 -12.77 -25.95 1.96
CA VAL A 776 -12.78 -27.16 1.13
C VAL A 776 -12.87 -26.72 -0.32
N ILE A 777 -11.85 -27.06 -1.09
CA ILE A 777 -11.76 -26.66 -2.50
C ILE A 777 -11.44 -27.87 -3.39
N THR A 778 -11.82 -27.77 -4.66
CA THR A 778 -11.51 -28.75 -5.70
C THR A 778 -10.77 -28.04 -6.83
N ASP A 779 -9.70 -28.66 -7.32
CA ASP A 779 -9.12 -28.36 -8.62
C ASP A 779 -9.73 -29.31 -9.65
N SER A 780 -10.69 -28.80 -10.41
CA SER A 780 -11.44 -29.60 -11.38
C SER A 780 -10.56 -30.14 -12.51
N LYS A 781 -9.39 -29.53 -12.78
CA LYS A 781 -8.47 -29.99 -13.84
C LYS A 781 -7.71 -31.24 -13.43
N SER A 782 -7.21 -31.29 -12.19
CA SER A 782 -6.48 -32.45 -11.67
C SER A 782 -7.36 -33.46 -10.95
N GLY A 783 -8.57 -33.06 -10.56
CA GLY A 783 -9.48 -33.84 -9.71
C GLY A 783 -9.10 -33.83 -8.22
N LYS A 784 -8.01 -33.12 -7.85
CA LYS A 784 -7.55 -33.02 -6.47
C LYS A 784 -8.54 -32.24 -5.61
N LYS A 785 -8.70 -32.70 -4.38
CA LYS A 785 -9.49 -31.99 -3.36
C LYS A 785 -8.58 -31.59 -2.23
N TYR A 786 -8.82 -30.41 -1.67
CA TYR A 786 -8.03 -29.86 -0.60
C TYR A 786 -8.94 -29.49 0.57
N VAL A 787 -8.57 -29.93 1.76
CA VAL A 787 -9.15 -29.49 3.02
C VAL A 787 -8.08 -28.67 3.75
N LYS A 788 -8.25 -27.35 3.75
CA LYS A 788 -7.38 -26.41 4.48
C LYS A 788 -7.96 -26.19 5.86
N LEU A 789 -7.13 -26.32 6.89
CA LEU A 789 -7.56 -26.25 8.28
C LEU A 789 -6.60 -25.39 9.09
N VAL A 790 -7.17 -24.60 9.98
CA VAL A 790 -6.43 -23.83 10.99
C VAL A 790 -6.91 -24.26 12.37
N ASN A 791 -5.97 -24.64 13.23
CA ASN A 791 -6.18 -24.76 14.66
C ASN A 791 -5.43 -23.63 15.37
N ALA A 792 -6.12 -22.57 15.79
CA ALA A 792 -5.56 -21.46 16.56
C ALA A 792 -5.82 -21.58 18.07
N LEU A 793 -6.08 -22.80 18.55
CA LEU A 793 -6.27 -23.11 19.97
C LEU A 793 -4.94 -23.55 20.63
N PRO A 794 -4.80 -23.36 21.96
CA PRO A 794 -3.74 -24.00 22.76
C PRO A 794 -3.95 -25.51 22.97
N SER A 795 -4.99 -26.11 22.37
CA SER A 795 -5.35 -27.52 22.54
C SER A 795 -5.30 -28.28 21.21
N THR A 796 -5.14 -29.61 21.30
CA THR A 796 -5.27 -30.48 20.14
C THR A 796 -6.70 -30.41 19.61
N LEU A 797 -6.87 -30.26 18.30
CA LEU A 797 -8.18 -30.26 17.64
C LEU A 797 -8.40 -31.62 16.97
N LYS A 798 -9.47 -32.31 17.34
CA LYS A 798 -9.97 -33.49 16.63
C LYS A 798 -11.19 -33.10 15.80
N LEU A 799 -11.03 -33.01 14.48
CA LEU A 799 -12.07 -32.63 13.54
C LEU A 799 -12.67 -33.87 12.87
N ASN A 800 -13.96 -34.15 13.11
CA ASN A 800 -14.68 -35.21 12.40
C ASN A 800 -15.24 -34.65 11.09
N VAL A 801 -14.80 -35.20 9.96
CA VAL A 801 -15.21 -34.80 8.61
C VAL A 801 -16.30 -35.75 8.10
N SER A 802 -17.35 -35.18 7.50
CA SER A 802 -18.45 -35.92 6.88
C SER A 802 -18.81 -35.30 5.52
N GLY A 803 -19.38 -36.11 4.62
CA GLY A 803 -19.69 -35.67 3.25
C GLY A 803 -18.49 -35.62 2.30
N LEU A 804 -17.30 -35.98 2.79
CA LEU A 804 -16.06 -36.08 2.03
C LEU A 804 -15.25 -37.28 2.55
N ASP A 805 -14.84 -38.18 1.66
CA ASP A 805 -13.96 -39.30 2.02
C ASP A 805 -12.51 -38.84 2.08
N ILE A 806 -11.94 -38.80 3.28
CA ILE A 806 -10.56 -38.38 3.54
C ILE A 806 -9.64 -39.57 3.89
N SER A 807 -10.14 -40.81 3.81
CA SER A 807 -9.45 -42.00 4.32
C SER A 807 -8.36 -42.57 3.39
N GLY A 808 -8.19 -41.97 2.20
CA GLY A 808 -7.21 -42.38 1.18
C GLY A 808 -5.78 -41.90 1.42
N ASN A 809 -4.94 -42.00 0.39
CA ASN A 809 -3.52 -41.59 0.41
C ASN A 809 -3.40 -40.06 0.47
N THR A 810 -3.54 -39.50 1.66
CA THR A 810 -3.57 -38.06 1.91
C THR A 810 -2.16 -37.49 2.00
N ALA A 811 -1.87 -36.46 1.21
CA ALA A 811 -0.67 -35.66 1.38
C ALA A 811 -0.99 -34.51 2.33
N ILE A 812 -0.18 -34.32 3.37
CA ILE A 812 -0.35 -33.25 4.35
C ILE A 812 0.82 -32.28 4.20
N GLU A 813 0.51 -31.03 3.89
CA GLU A 813 1.46 -29.92 3.89
C GLU A 813 0.98 -28.88 4.92
N GLY A 814 1.90 -28.29 5.68
CA GLY A 814 1.53 -27.31 6.68
C GLY A 814 2.67 -26.96 7.62
N PHE A 815 2.36 -26.06 8.54
CA PHE A 815 3.31 -25.58 9.53
C PHE A 815 2.63 -25.31 10.88
N GLN A 816 3.43 -25.27 11.94
CA GLN A 816 3.00 -25.03 13.32
C GLN A 816 4.04 -24.18 14.06
N GLY A 817 3.65 -23.66 15.23
CA GLY A 817 4.54 -22.90 16.11
C GLY A 817 3.77 -22.24 17.24
N MET A 818 4.47 -21.74 18.25
CA MET A 818 3.83 -20.96 19.32
C MET A 818 3.48 -19.55 18.80
N PRO A 819 2.41 -18.89 19.30
CA PRO A 819 1.94 -17.60 18.76
C PRO A 819 3.00 -16.50 18.64
N ALA A 820 4.00 -16.49 19.53
CA ALA A 820 5.08 -15.50 19.56
C ALA A 820 6.26 -15.83 18.63
N ASP A 821 6.30 -17.02 18.04
CA ASP A 821 7.43 -17.48 17.21
C ASP A 821 7.51 -16.66 15.92
N LYS A 822 8.74 -16.33 15.49
CA LYS A 822 9.02 -15.60 14.24
C LYS A 822 9.45 -16.50 13.09
N ALA A 823 9.47 -17.81 13.33
CA ALA A 823 9.75 -18.85 12.35
C ALA A 823 8.79 -20.01 12.62
N VAL A 824 8.49 -20.79 11.58
CA VAL A 824 7.56 -21.91 11.70
C VAL A 824 8.31 -23.24 11.69
N GLN A 825 7.68 -24.27 12.24
CA GLN A 825 8.12 -25.66 12.13
C GLN A 825 7.17 -26.41 11.20
N PRO A 826 7.61 -27.51 10.54
CA PRO A 826 6.68 -28.42 9.86
C PRO A 826 5.54 -28.85 10.78
N ALA A 827 4.33 -29.04 10.24
CA ALA A 827 3.16 -29.48 10.98
C ALA A 827 3.21 -30.98 11.34
N ASP A 828 4.26 -31.39 12.04
CA ASP A 828 4.45 -32.75 12.54
C ASP A 828 3.36 -33.10 13.56
N GLY A 829 2.83 -34.33 13.48
CA GLY A 829 1.83 -34.83 14.42
C GLY A 829 0.38 -34.69 13.96
N VAL A 830 0.14 -34.11 12.78
CA VAL A 830 -1.18 -34.14 12.13
C VAL A 830 -1.49 -35.56 11.67
N LYS A 831 -2.68 -36.06 12.01
CA LYS A 831 -3.09 -37.44 11.69
C LYS A 831 -4.45 -37.46 11.01
N VAL A 832 -4.57 -38.27 9.96
CA VAL A 832 -5.84 -38.59 9.30
C VAL A 832 -6.17 -40.04 9.61
N GLU A 833 -7.26 -40.27 10.35
CA GLU A 833 -7.69 -41.59 10.81
C GLU A 833 -9.17 -41.79 10.48
N GLY A 834 -9.45 -42.62 9.48
CA GLY A 834 -10.82 -42.82 8.97
C GLY A 834 -11.41 -41.50 8.47
N SER A 835 -12.43 -40.99 9.16
CA SER A 835 -13.09 -39.71 8.84
C SER A 835 -12.71 -38.59 9.81
N ALA A 836 -11.61 -38.72 10.57
CA ALA A 836 -11.16 -37.71 11.52
C ALA A 836 -9.77 -37.18 11.17
N ILE A 837 -9.57 -35.86 11.35
CA ILE A 837 -8.28 -35.19 11.24
C ILE A 837 -7.93 -34.66 12.63
N THR A 838 -6.75 -35.02 13.15
CA THR A 838 -6.25 -34.52 14.45
C THR A 838 -5.11 -33.55 14.18
N LEU A 839 -5.21 -32.33 14.69
CA LEU A 839 -4.24 -31.25 14.53
C LEU A 839 -3.64 -30.87 15.89
N PRO A 840 -2.32 -30.71 16.00
CA PRO A 840 -1.68 -30.08 17.15
C PRO A 840 -2.19 -28.64 17.37
N PRO A 841 -1.97 -28.05 18.56
CA PRO A 841 -2.18 -26.62 18.80
C PRO A 841 -1.49 -25.74 17.76
N TYR A 842 -2.04 -24.55 17.50
CA TYR A 842 -1.41 -23.50 16.68
C TYR A 842 -0.82 -24.01 15.36
N THR A 843 -1.67 -24.62 14.53
CA THR A 843 -1.27 -25.34 13.31
C THR A 843 -2.10 -24.89 12.11
N VAL A 844 -1.46 -24.75 10.95
CA VAL A 844 -2.10 -24.54 9.64
C VAL A 844 -1.73 -25.71 8.72
N VAL A 845 -2.72 -26.37 8.12
CA VAL A 845 -2.48 -27.50 7.20
C VAL A 845 -3.38 -27.45 5.98
N CYS A 846 -2.90 -28.07 4.92
CA CYS A 846 -3.66 -28.48 3.76
C CYS A 846 -3.57 -30.01 3.63
N VAL A 847 -4.72 -30.67 3.68
CA VAL A 847 -4.85 -32.10 3.41
C VAL A 847 -5.32 -32.26 1.98
N ALA A 848 -4.45 -32.79 1.13
CA ALA A 848 -4.72 -33.03 -0.29
C ALA A 848 -5.11 -34.50 -0.52
N MET A 849 -6.13 -34.70 -1.36
CA MET A 849 -6.75 -35.99 -1.67
C MET A 849 -6.87 -36.21 -3.17
#